data_AF-A0A0F5LBL1-F1
#
_entry.id   AF-A0A0F5LBL1-F1
#
_cell.length_a   1.000
_cell.length_b   1.000
_cell.length_c   1.000
_cell.angle_alpha   90.00
_cell.angle_beta   90.00
_cell.angle_gamma   90.00
#
_symmetry.space_group_name_H-M   'P 1'
#
loop_
_entity.id
_entity.type
_entity.pdbx_description
1 polymer ?
#
loop_
_entity_poly.entity_id
_entity_poly.type
_entity_poly.pdbx_seq_one_letter_code
_entity_poly.pdbx_strand_id
1 'polypeptide(L)'
;MNIRNLFDPSKDIYRTIEKVITYGAAQEARLKAEISEYVVTESIEEQFRKLLDRMQLAMEAGGQNEVGVWVSGFYGSGKSSFTKYLGLAFDDQRTIDGTPFMKHLQDRLHKPQTKALLSAVVQRFPAAVVLLDLASEMLAGATMEEVSTVLYFKVLQWAGYSRNLKVAAFERMIERDNRTEELHRRVVEALPGATWDRVQNNPLAIDGLIPKIAHEMYPGLFPEAKSFSSSTEGFFQFEDQRVQEMIDIVREKSGKENIIFIIDEVGQYVASRDNLILNLDGLAKNLKRLGDGKVWIISTAQQTLTEDDPRAALNSDKLYKLKDRFPIQIDLESSDIKEICYRRLLGKSPAGEKQLGELFDSHGQALRHNTKLQDAKYYEADFSRETFINLYPFLPAHFDILLHLLGALAKSTGGIGLRSAIKVVQDVLKGEGGTTAMADQPVGWLATTVTLYDELEKDIRRAFPSIHQAVGKALIRFPDSQRHQDIAKSVAVLQILGNLPVTVQNVASLMQPSITAPSQLEAVQKAVEEMLGDVHVPLGEKDGSLVFLSEKLRDIEQERGALALRSVDVKRVFNDALREVFDPLPRVNLHGTLAVASGLKVQTGSAVTSLAGDQNAIQTIVELVPAADHDAGRARMLDDSRSRTGRNVIGLLARTNPDLDDLANEIYRSQRIAELHRNEPDQEVRDYCAGQLDRAAKLAVQLQSKTKQTLQGGSFVFRGQATAVSALNVDLLEAAKKLLADVADQVFDRYAEAPVRVATDTAEKFLKVANPSAINSSLDPLGLVQTVAGRSTFRSDHKSMISIRDYVDKRGTVDGKRLLDDFSSDPFGWSPDTTRYILAAMLMAGEIKLKVSGREVTAAGQQAIDALKTNNSFKPIGVALRDERPSNETLARAAERLTDLVGDTVIPLEQEISKATAKHFPRFQYDYGSLAEKLSGLGLAGSDRVQAMNQDLADVLFTDASDAPQRLGAEASALYDNLKWAFEVKRSLDNGLDGTLRELQSHRLDVEALPDTGIPGELRNELREDLSTLSDRLKTDDFYKHVADFNSLLTHVKGRVRESVIALGDQQKLRIKEGVEDLQRLFEWPELTQEERGNAVDRLEALALAVPHDMAGLKKLLARDYDISSTIEDIKRSINRQRQERIRQELDEEAAKYKAQGGGKLARSIAVPSKLSSASDLDALILELNEIKTQLALFDEIEVSFVVGGDE
;
A
#
# COMPACT_ATOMS: atom_id res chain seq x y z
N MET A 1 -66.29 3.95 -30.40
CA MET A 1 -65.51 5.04 -29.79
C MET A 1 -64.05 4.60 -29.81
N ASN A 2 -63.13 5.48 -30.18
CA ASN A 2 -61.72 5.14 -30.33
C ASN A 2 -60.92 5.63 -29.12
N ILE A 3 -59.75 5.05 -28.90
CA ILE A 3 -58.89 5.36 -27.74
C ILE A 3 -58.59 6.86 -27.65
N ARG A 4 -58.36 7.55 -28.78
CA ARG A 4 -58.09 9.00 -28.80
C ARG A 4 -59.15 9.86 -28.10
N ASN A 5 -60.41 9.41 -28.10
CA ASN A 5 -61.52 10.16 -27.51
C ASN A 5 -61.54 10.09 -25.97
N LEU A 6 -60.68 9.27 -25.36
CA LEU A 6 -60.56 9.14 -23.90
C LEU A 6 -59.63 10.19 -23.31
N PHE A 7 -58.70 10.73 -24.10
CA PHE A 7 -57.68 11.67 -23.62
C PHE A 7 -58.23 13.08 -23.39
N ASP A 8 -57.58 13.83 -22.51
CA ASP A 8 -57.87 15.25 -22.27
C ASP A 8 -57.53 16.08 -23.52
N PRO A 9 -58.44 16.93 -24.04
CA PRO A 9 -58.20 17.79 -25.20
C PRO A 9 -56.99 18.73 -25.06
N SER A 10 -56.60 19.10 -23.84
CA SER A 10 -55.41 19.91 -23.57
C SER A 10 -54.09 19.14 -23.75
N LYS A 11 -54.15 17.80 -23.87
CA LYS A 11 -53.01 16.90 -24.01
C LYS A 11 -52.95 16.31 -25.42
N ASP A 12 -52.80 17.17 -26.42
CA ASP A 12 -52.70 16.75 -27.82
C ASP A 12 -51.52 15.78 -28.00
N ILE A 13 -51.80 14.55 -28.44
CA ILE A 13 -50.79 13.53 -28.71
C ILE A 13 -50.01 13.83 -30.00
N TYR A 14 -50.50 14.73 -30.86
CA TYR A 14 -49.85 15.11 -32.12
C TYR A 14 -48.76 16.17 -31.96
N ARG A 15 -48.70 16.86 -30.82
CA ARG A 15 -47.70 17.90 -30.53
C ARG A 15 -46.26 17.39 -30.61
N THR A 16 -45.33 18.25 -30.99
CA THR A 16 -43.91 17.90 -31.12
C THR A 16 -43.27 17.75 -29.74
N ILE A 17 -42.76 16.55 -29.42
CA ILE A 17 -41.95 16.30 -28.24
C ILE A 17 -40.48 16.28 -28.67
N GLU A 18 -39.69 17.22 -28.17
CA GLU A 18 -38.27 17.29 -28.47
C GLU A 18 -37.48 16.17 -27.79
N LYS A 19 -36.45 15.69 -28.50
CA LYS A 19 -35.65 14.53 -28.09
C LYS A 19 -34.53 14.89 -27.11
N VAL A 20 -33.98 16.11 -27.17
CA VAL A 20 -32.81 16.53 -26.40
C VAL A 20 -32.96 17.99 -25.97
N ILE A 21 -32.64 18.27 -24.71
CA ILE A 21 -32.62 19.62 -24.17
C ILE A 21 -31.32 20.29 -24.59
N THR A 22 -31.36 21.10 -25.64
CA THR A 22 -30.19 21.85 -26.09
C THR A 22 -29.98 23.10 -25.23
N TYR A 23 -28.78 23.29 -24.72
CA TYR A 23 -28.38 24.45 -23.90
C TYR A 23 -28.04 25.71 -24.74
N GLY A 24 -28.03 25.60 -26.07
CA GLY A 24 -27.75 26.72 -26.99
C GLY A 24 -28.98 27.53 -27.39
N ALA A 25 -28.86 28.86 -27.34
CA ALA A 25 -29.78 29.90 -27.84
C ALA A 25 -31.28 29.54 -27.70
N ALA A 26 -31.77 29.57 -26.46
CA ALA A 26 -33.18 29.41 -26.16
C ALA A 26 -34.00 30.57 -26.75
N GLN A 27 -34.65 30.37 -27.89
CA GLN A 27 -35.84 31.15 -28.22
C GLN A 27 -36.79 31.08 -27.03
N GLU A 28 -37.16 32.23 -26.49
CA GLU A 28 -37.98 32.36 -25.28
C GLU A 28 -39.26 31.52 -25.35
N ALA A 29 -39.89 31.46 -26.54
CA ALA A 29 -41.06 30.64 -26.82
C ALA A 29 -40.83 29.13 -26.58
N ARG A 30 -39.63 28.62 -26.88
CA ARG A 30 -39.26 27.21 -26.68
C ARG A 30 -39.11 26.90 -25.20
N LEU A 31 -38.44 27.77 -24.44
CA LEU A 31 -38.31 27.56 -22.99
C LEU A 31 -39.66 27.66 -22.27
N LYS A 32 -40.57 28.52 -22.74
CA LYS A 32 -41.95 28.60 -22.24
C LYS A 32 -42.70 27.28 -22.40
N ALA A 33 -42.63 26.67 -23.59
CA ALA A 33 -43.24 25.36 -23.84
C ALA A 33 -42.60 24.28 -22.94
N GLU A 34 -41.28 24.22 -22.89
CA GLU A 34 -40.51 23.29 -22.05
C GLU A 34 -40.94 23.30 -20.58
N ILE A 35 -40.90 24.47 -19.92
CA ILE A 35 -41.24 24.56 -18.49
C ILE A 35 -42.73 24.30 -18.22
N SER A 36 -43.60 24.63 -19.17
CA SER A 36 -45.04 24.39 -19.05
C SER A 36 -45.41 22.90 -19.08
N GLU A 37 -44.57 22.08 -19.71
CA GLU A 37 -44.74 20.63 -19.79
C GLU A 37 -43.91 19.86 -18.75
N TYR A 38 -43.11 20.57 -17.95
CA TYR A 38 -42.32 19.95 -16.88
C TYR A 38 -43.24 19.45 -15.77
N VAL A 39 -43.26 18.14 -15.56
CA VAL A 39 -44.02 17.48 -14.51
C VAL A 39 -43.07 17.17 -13.37
N VAL A 40 -43.31 17.79 -12.21
CA VAL A 40 -42.60 17.49 -10.97
C VAL A 40 -43.40 16.41 -10.25
N THR A 41 -42.80 15.23 -10.04
CA THR A 41 -43.38 14.18 -9.19
C THR A 41 -43.08 14.48 -7.72
N GLU A 42 -43.69 13.75 -6.80
CA GLU A 42 -43.36 13.91 -5.38
C GLU A 42 -41.89 13.60 -5.07
N SER A 43 -41.30 12.58 -5.73
CA SER A 43 -39.88 12.24 -5.58
C SER A 43 -38.97 13.36 -6.10
N ILE A 44 -39.23 13.88 -7.31
CA ILE A 44 -38.47 15.01 -7.88
C ILE A 44 -38.54 16.25 -6.97
N GLU A 45 -39.72 16.57 -6.44
CA GLU A 45 -39.87 17.71 -5.54
C GLU A 45 -39.06 17.55 -4.25
N GLU A 46 -39.03 16.35 -3.68
CA GLU A 46 -38.23 16.04 -2.50
C GLU A 46 -36.72 16.14 -2.79
N GLN A 47 -36.28 15.79 -4.00
CA GLN A 47 -34.89 15.99 -4.43
C GLN A 47 -34.54 17.48 -4.56
N PHE A 48 -35.43 18.31 -5.12
CA PHE A 48 -35.26 19.78 -5.13
C PHE A 48 -35.11 20.33 -3.71
N ARG A 49 -36.00 19.91 -2.79
CA ARG A 49 -35.97 20.35 -1.39
C ARG A 49 -34.64 20.02 -0.72
N LYS A 50 -34.19 18.77 -0.80
CA LYS A 50 -32.91 18.31 -0.23
C LYS A 50 -31.72 19.10 -0.78
N LEU A 51 -31.69 19.34 -2.09
CA LEU A 51 -30.62 20.09 -2.73
C LEU A 51 -30.61 21.55 -2.25
N LEU A 52 -31.77 22.21 -2.24
CA LEU A 52 -31.90 23.59 -1.79
C LEU A 52 -31.52 23.77 -0.31
N ASP A 53 -31.91 22.84 0.57
CA ASP A 53 -31.52 22.85 1.98
C ASP A 53 -29.98 22.78 2.14
N ARG A 54 -29.32 21.94 1.36
CA ARG A 54 -27.85 21.82 1.34
C ARG A 54 -27.18 23.08 0.80
N MET A 55 -27.72 23.63 -0.30
CA MET A 55 -27.22 24.86 -0.90
C MET A 55 -27.31 26.03 0.08
N GLN A 56 -28.45 26.19 0.76
CA GLN A 56 -28.64 27.22 1.76
C GLN A 56 -27.59 27.15 2.87
N LEU A 57 -27.41 25.97 3.47
CA LEU A 57 -26.46 25.76 4.57
C LEU A 57 -25.02 26.08 4.16
N ALA A 58 -24.59 25.58 3.01
CA ALA A 58 -23.20 25.72 2.57
C ALA A 58 -22.86 27.13 2.06
N MET A 59 -23.80 27.80 1.36
CA MET A 59 -23.63 29.18 0.91
C MET A 59 -23.70 30.19 2.08
N GLU A 60 -24.42 29.86 3.16
CA GLU A 60 -24.51 30.71 4.36
C GLU A 60 -23.28 30.60 5.27
N ALA A 61 -22.77 29.39 5.49
CA ALA A 61 -21.67 29.15 6.44
C ALA A 61 -20.28 29.48 5.89
N GLY A 62 -20.06 29.39 4.56
CA GLY A 62 -18.71 29.43 3.97
C GLY A 62 -17.83 28.24 4.39
N GLY A 63 -16.58 28.18 3.95
CA GLY A 63 -15.65 27.08 4.23
C GLY A 63 -15.63 25.96 3.19
N GLN A 64 -14.84 24.91 3.43
CA GLN A 64 -14.76 23.70 2.58
C GLN A 64 -15.99 22.77 2.73
N ASN A 65 -17.20 23.34 2.73
CA ASN A 65 -18.45 22.58 2.72
C ASN A 65 -18.58 21.75 1.43
N GLU A 66 -19.47 20.77 1.46
CA GLU A 66 -19.73 19.92 0.29
C GLU A 66 -20.53 20.68 -0.79
N VAL A 67 -19.92 20.86 -1.97
CA VAL A 67 -20.48 21.64 -3.11
C VAL A 67 -20.65 20.82 -4.40
N GLY A 68 -20.26 19.54 -4.37
CA GLY A 68 -20.38 18.62 -5.50
C GLY A 68 -21.70 17.85 -5.46
N VAL A 69 -22.49 17.98 -6.51
CA VAL A 69 -23.79 17.32 -6.69
C VAL A 69 -23.73 16.31 -7.83
N TRP A 70 -24.15 15.07 -7.55
CA TRP A 70 -24.26 14.00 -8.55
C TRP A 70 -25.74 13.71 -8.81
N VAL A 71 -26.20 13.95 -10.04
CA VAL A 71 -27.58 13.69 -10.45
C VAL A 71 -27.63 12.41 -11.28
N SER A 72 -28.21 11.37 -10.71
CA SER A 72 -28.30 10.01 -11.28
C SER A 72 -29.74 9.64 -11.64
N GLY A 73 -29.90 8.67 -12.54
CA GLY A 73 -31.22 8.16 -12.95
C GLY A 73 -31.25 7.56 -14.36
N PHE A 74 -32.37 6.93 -14.71
CA PHE A 74 -32.58 6.26 -16.00
C PHE A 74 -32.56 7.23 -17.19
N TYR A 75 -32.34 6.70 -18.40
CA TYR A 75 -32.44 7.51 -19.61
C TYR A 75 -33.86 8.07 -19.75
N GLY A 76 -33.98 9.39 -19.91
CA GLY A 76 -35.28 10.06 -19.98
C GLY A 76 -35.96 10.36 -18.64
N SER A 77 -35.32 10.13 -17.49
CA SER A 77 -35.85 10.50 -16.15
C SER A 77 -35.93 12.00 -15.87
N GLY A 78 -35.40 12.84 -16.77
CA GLY A 78 -35.43 14.29 -16.63
C GLY A 78 -34.23 14.90 -15.89
N LYS A 79 -33.09 14.20 -15.81
CA LYS A 79 -31.83 14.72 -15.20
C LYS A 79 -31.42 16.08 -15.75
N SER A 80 -31.32 16.20 -17.07
CA SER A 80 -30.97 17.45 -17.75
C SER A 80 -32.02 18.55 -17.53
N SER A 81 -33.32 18.21 -17.48
CA SER A 81 -34.37 19.17 -17.11
C SER A 81 -34.21 19.67 -15.69
N PHE A 82 -33.96 18.75 -14.75
CA PHE A 82 -33.80 19.07 -13.34
C PHE A 82 -32.66 20.07 -13.12
N THR A 83 -31.47 19.77 -13.65
CA THR A 83 -30.29 20.65 -13.49
C THR A 83 -30.44 21.95 -14.27
N LYS A 84 -30.93 21.91 -15.52
CA LYS A 84 -31.18 23.11 -16.33
C LYS A 84 -32.15 24.06 -15.64
N TYR A 85 -33.32 23.58 -15.23
CA TYR A 85 -34.34 24.47 -14.64
C TYR A 85 -33.92 24.98 -13.26
N LEU A 86 -33.19 24.19 -12.48
CA LEU A 86 -32.54 24.69 -11.27
C LEU A 86 -31.57 25.85 -11.62
N GLY A 87 -30.63 25.63 -12.53
CA GLY A 87 -29.67 26.64 -12.94
C GLY A 87 -30.35 27.92 -13.45
N LEU A 88 -31.32 27.79 -14.36
CA LEU A 88 -32.05 28.95 -14.88
C LEU A 88 -32.89 29.66 -13.82
N ALA A 89 -33.28 29.00 -12.72
CA ALA A 89 -33.94 29.65 -11.60
C ALA A 89 -33.00 30.56 -10.80
N PHE A 90 -31.70 30.24 -10.75
CA PHE A 90 -30.66 31.09 -10.12
C PHE A 90 -30.16 32.23 -11.01
N ASP A 91 -30.46 32.18 -12.32
CA ASP A 91 -30.13 33.24 -13.28
C ASP A 91 -31.23 34.30 -13.32
N ASP A 92 -31.02 35.41 -12.60
CA ASP A 92 -31.92 36.55 -12.51
C ASP A 92 -32.12 37.32 -13.83
N GLN A 93 -31.24 37.15 -14.81
CA GLN A 93 -31.41 37.74 -16.14
C GLN A 93 -32.39 36.95 -17.01
N ARG A 94 -32.71 35.71 -16.62
CA ARG A 94 -33.55 34.82 -17.43
C ARG A 94 -35.03 35.04 -17.14
N THR A 95 -35.73 35.64 -18.10
CA THR A 95 -37.20 35.83 -18.05
C THR A 95 -37.94 35.07 -19.16
N ILE A 96 -39.22 34.79 -18.93
CA ILE A 96 -40.20 34.33 -19.94
C ILE A 96 -41.44 35.21 -19.80
N ASP A 97 -41.82 35.88 -20.89
CA ASP A 97 -42.86 36.92 -20.94
C ASP A 97 -42.65 37.99 -19.86
N GLY A 98 -41.40 38.40 -19.63
CA GLY A 98 -41.01 39.37 -18.59
C GLY A 98 -41.11 38.86 -17.14
N THR A 99 -41.51 37.61 -16.91
CA THR A 99 -41.54 36.98 -15.58
C THR A 99 -40.25 36.19 -15.33
N PRO A 100 -39.59 36.33 -14.17
CA PRO A 100 -38.39 35.55 -13.84
C PRO A 100 -38.62 34.04 -13.93
N PHE A 101 -37.65 33.31 -14.47
CA PHE A 101 -37.76 31.86 -14.66
C PHE A 101 -38.05 31.08 -13.36
N MET A 102 -37.49 31.55 -12.23
CA MET A 102 -37.76 30.99 -10.90
C MET A 102 -39.26 30.82 -10.59
N LYS A 103 -40.09 31.80 -10.98
CA LYS A 103 -41.54 31.73 -10.73
C LYS A 103 -42.21 30.62 -11.54
N HIS A 104 -41.77 30.42 -12.79
CA HIS A 104 -42.28 29.33 -13.64
C HIS A 104 -41.93 27.96 -13.06
N LEU A 105 -40.73 27.79 -12.51
CA LEU A 105 -40.35 26.55 -11.80
C LEU A 105 -41.15 26.38 -10.50
N GLN A 106 -41.32 27.46 -9.72
CA GLN A 106 -42.10 27.45 -8.48
C GLN A 106 -43.55 27.01 -8.69
N ASP A 107 -44.17 27.41 -9.81
CA ASP A 107 -45.53 27.00 -10.16
C ASP A 107 -45.67 25.50 -10.47
N ARG A 108 -44.56 24.82 -10.81
CA ARG A 108 -44.54 23.36 -11.05
C ARG A 108 -44.42 22.53 -9.78
N LEU A 109 -43.94 23.11 -8.68
CA LEU A 109 -43.85 22.45 -7.38
C LEU A 109 -45.24 22.33 -6.73
N HIS A 110 -45.45 21.33 -5.87
CA HIS A 110 -46.73 21.10 -5.20
C HIS A 110 -46.75 21.62 -3.77
N LYS A 111 -45.68 21.40 -3.00
CA LYS A 111 -45.62 21.70 -1.56
C LYS A 111 -45.27 23.18 -1.32
N PRO A 112 -46.06 23.92 -0.50
CA PRO A 112 -45.77 25.33 -0.19
C PRO A 112 -44.39 25.57 0.43
N GLN A 113 -43.89 24.60 1.20
CA GLN A 113 -42.57 24.67 1.85
C GLN A 113 -41.43 24.70 0.81
N THR A 114 -41.46 23.81 -0.19
CA THR A 114 -40.46 23.76 -1.26
C THR A 114 -40.48 25.04 -2.09
N LYS A 115 -41.68 25.56 -2.39
CA LYS A 115 -41.85 26.83 -3.10
C LYS A 115 -41.18 27.99 -2.38
N ALA A 116 -41.41 28.10 -1.06
CA ALA A 116 -40.81 29.14 -0.23
C ALA A 116 -39.29 29.01 -0.15
N LEU A 117 -38.79 27.78 0.00
CA LEU A 117 -37.36 27.49 0.05
C LEU A 117 -36.65 27.88 -1.25
N LEU A 118 -37.19 27.51 -2.41
CA LEU A 118 -36.63 27.90 -3.71
C LEU A 118 -36.50 29.41 -3.83
N SER A 119 -37.56 30.17 -3.51
CA SER A 119 -37.51 31.62 -3.55
C SER A 119 -36.50 32.21 -2.57
N ALA A 120 -36.45 31.69 -1.33
CA ALA A 120 -35.54 32.19 -0.31
C ALA A 120 -34.06 31.98 -0.69
N VAL A 121 -33.70 30.80 -1.19
CA VAL A 121 -32.31 30.48 -1.56
C VAL A 121 -31.87 31.29 -2.77
N VAL A 122 -32.67 31.32 -3.84
CA VAL A 122 -32.34 32.05 -5.08
C VAL A 122 -32.18 33.55 -4.82
N GLN A 123 -33.06 34.16 -4.01
CA GLN A 123 -33.00 35.59 -3.72
C GLN A 123 -31.85 35.95 -2.78
N ARG A 124 -31.53 35.09 -1.81
CA ARG A 124 -30.46 35.32 -0.84
C ARG A 124 -29.07 35.11 -1.44
N PHE A 125 -28.95 34.16 -2.38
CA PHE A 125 -27.69 33.76 -2.99
C PHE A 125 -27.78 33.82 -4.53
N PRO A 126 -27.84 35.03 -5.12
CA PRO A 126 -27.79 35.16 -6.57
C PRO A 126 -26.48 34.58 -7.11
N ALA A 127 -26.57 33.81 -8.19
CA ALA A 127 -25.43 33.08 -8.75
C ALA A 127 -25.26 33.33 -10.26
N ALA A 128 -24.01 33.23 -10.72
CA ALA A 128 -23.70 33.11 -12.14
C ALA A 128 -23.78 31.63 -12.53
N VAL A 129 -24.47 31.32 -13.63
CA VAL A 129 -24.73 29.95 -14.05
C VAL A 129 -24.06 29.66 -15.37
N VAL A 130 -23.19 28.65 -15.38
CA VAL A 130 -22.46 28.20 -16.56
C VAL A 130 -22.88 26.77 -16.87
N LEU A 131 -23.47 26.58 -18.05
CA LEU A 131 -24.03 25.31 -18.51
C LEU A 131 -23.11 24.69 -19.57
N LEU A 132 -22.71 23.45 -19.36
CA LEU A 132 -21.89 22.65 -20.28
C LEU A 132 -22.58 21.32 -20.58
N ASP A 133 -22.74 21.00 -21.87
CA ASP A 133 -23.21 19.70 -22.35
C ASP A 133 -22.04 18.98 -23.03
N LEU A 134 -21.49 17.96 -22.37
CA LEU A 134 -20.31 17.26 -22.85
C LEU A 134 -20.58 16.38 -24.07
N ALA A 135 -21.79 15.83 -24.20
CA ALA A 135 -22.14 14.95 -25.32
C ALA A 135 -22.20 15.73 -26.65
N SER A 136 -22.69 16.96 -26.62
CA SER A 136 -22.69 17.85 -27.78
C SER A 136 -21.27 18.26 -28.21
N GLU A 137 -20.35 18.48 -27.26
CA GLU A 137 -18.96 18.86 -27.56
C GLU A 137 -18.13 17.68 -28.13
N MET A 138 -18.45 16.43 -27.77
CA MET A 138 -17.84 15.24 -28.42
C MET A 138 -18.13 15.18 -29.92
N LEU A 139 -19.37 15.48 -30.32
CA LEU A 139 -19.77 15.49 -31.74
C LEU A 139 -19.08 16.61 -32.53
N ALA A 140 -18.63 17.68 -31.84
CA ALA A 140 -17.91 18.80 -32.42
C ALA A 140 -16.38 18.57 -32.52
N GLY A 141 -15.87 17.39 -32.10
CA GLY A 141 -14.47 16.99 -32.30
C GLY A 141 -13.60 16.96 -31.03
N ALA A 142 -14.11 17.34 -29.86
CA ALA A 142 -13.36 17.39 -28.59
C ALA A 142 -13.18 16.03 -27.90
N THR A 143 -13.21 14.92 -28.64
CA THR A 143 -13.46 13.56 -28.09
C THR A 143 -12.44 13.01 -27.08
N MET A 144 -11.32 13.70 -26.84
CA MET A 144 -10.21 13.24 -26.00
C MET A 144 -9.71 14.29 -25.00
N GLU A 145 -10.34 15.46 -24.89
CA GLU A 145 -9.89 16.51 -23.97
C GLU A 145 -10.36 16.29 -22.52
N GLU A 146 -9.54 16.77 -21.57
CA GLU A 146 -9.86 16.86 -20.14
C GLU A 146 -11.13 17.67 -19.89
N VAL A 147 -11.98 17.23 -18.95
CA VAL A 147 -13.24 17.91 -18.60
C VAL A 147 -12.97 19.33 -18.10
N SER A 148 -11.90 19.54 -17.32
CA SER A 148 -11.52 20.87 -16.84
C SER A 148 -11.07 21.80 -17.97
N THR A 149 -10.53 21.27 -19.07
CA THR A 149 -10.18 22.04 -20.28
C THR A 149 -11.43 22.44 -21.05
N VAL A 150 -12.35 21.50 -21.28
CA VAL A 150 -13.62 21.78 -21.98
C VAL A 150 -14.46 22.80 -21.21
N LEU A 151 -14.54 22.68 -19.88
CA LEU A 151 -15.21 23.66 -19.04
C LEU A 151 -14.55 25.04 -19.10
N TYR A 152 -13.22 25.11 -19.13
CA TYR A 152 -12.50 26.37 -19.26
C TYR A 152 -12.84 27.09 -20.57
N PHE A 153 -12.83 26.37 -21.69
CA PHE A 153 -13.26 26.92 -22.98
C PHE A 153 -14.72 27.39 -22.94
N LYS A 154 -15.59 26.66 -22.21
CA LYS A 154 -16.98 27.07 -22.04
C LYS A 154 -17.13 28.35 -21.23
N VAL A 155 -16.32 28.53 -20.18
CA VAL A 155 -16.27 29.77 -19.38
C VAL A 155 -15.82 30.94 -20.23
N LEU A 156 -14.78 30.77 -21.06
CA LEU A 156 -14.34 31.80 -22.00
C LEU A 156 -15.46 32.18 -22.98
N GLN A 157 -16.13 31.19 -23.56
CA GLN A 157 -17.25 31.42 -24.47
C GLN A 157 -18.41 32.14 -23.77
N TRP A 158 -18.76 31.72 -22.55
CA TRP A 158 -19.82 32.33 -21.74
C TRP A 158 -19.50 33.79 -21.39
N ALA A 159 -18.23 34.11 -21.12
CA ALA A 159 -17.77 35.46 -20.85
C ALA A 159 -17.57 36.32 -22.11
N GLY A 160 -17.63 35.72 -23.32
CA GLY A 160 -17.49 36.40 -24.60
C GLY A 160 -16.06 36.53 -25.12
N TYR A 161 -15.10 35.74 -24.63
CA TYR A 161 -13.70 35.74 -25.05
C TYR A 161 -13.42 34.79 -26.23
N SER A 162 -12.26 34.97 -26.86
CA SER A 162 -11.68 34.12 -27.91
C SER A 162 -11.51 32.67 -27.47
N ARG A 163 -11.64 31.74 -28.43
CA ARG A 163 -11.37 30.31 -28.27
C ARG A 163 -9.88 29.98 -28.14
N ASN A 164 -8.99 30.85 -28.65
CA ASN A 164 -7.55 30.69 -28.45
C ASN A 164 -7.15 31.25 -27.06
N LEU A 165 -6.55 30.40 -26.23
CA LEU A 165 -6.23 30.71 -24.83
C LEU A 165 -5.36 31.96 -24.65
N LYS A 166 -4.33 32.14 -25.49
CA LYS A 166 -3.43 33.29 -25.40
C LYS A 166 -4.08 34.58 -25.90
N VAL A 167 -4.95 34.48 -26.90
CA VAL A 167 -5.76 35.62 -27.35
C VAL A 167 -6.79 36.00 -26.28
N ALA A 168 -7.44 35.03 -25.64
CA ALA A 168 -8.36 35.29 -24.53
C ALA A 168 -7.66 35.96 -23.33
N ALA A 169 -6.45 35.51 -22.99
CA ALA A 169 -5.66 36.15 -21.94
C ALA A 169 -5.28 37.60 -22.31
N PHE A 170 -4.98 37.84 -23.59
CA PHE A 170 -4.74 39.19 -24.11
C PHE A 170 -5.99 40.07 -24.07
N GLU A 171 -7.16 39.57 -24.48
CA GLU A 171 -8.43 40.28 -24.37
C GLU A 171 -8.75 40.64 -22.91
N ARG A 172 -8.53 39.71 -21.98
CA ARG A 172 -8.74 39.95 -20.55
C ARG A 172 -7.82 41.02 -19.99
N MET A 173 -6.56 41.04 -20.42
CA MET A 173 -5.61 42.10 -20.05
C MET A 173 -6.10 43.47 -20.58
N ILE A 174 -6.53 43.52 -21.84
CA ILE A 174 -7.09 44.72 -22.46
C ILE A 174 -8.33 45.22 -21.71
N GLU A 175 -9.23 44.31 -21.35
CA GLU A 175 -10.45 44.64 -20.63
C GLU A 175 -10.14 45.20 -19.23
N ARG A 176 -9.23 44.55 -18.49
CA ARG A 176 -8.77 45.03 -17.17
C ARG A 176 -8.10 46.41 -17.24
N ASP A 177 -7.39 46.69 -18.32
CA ASP A 177 -6.75 47.99 -18.56
C ASP A 177 -7.71 49.05 -19.15
N ASN A 178 -8.98 48.69 -19.40
CA ASN A 178 -9.98 49.55 -20.07
C ASN A 178 -9.58 50.00 -21.48
N ARG A 179 -8.91 49.14 -22.25
CA ARG A 179 -8.37 49.45 -23.60
C ARG A 179 -9.14 48.80 -24.76
N THR A 180 -10.34 48.27 -24.52
CA THR A 180 -11.15 47.55 -25.52
C THR A 180 -11.45 48.38 -26.78
N GLU A 181 -11.76 49.67 -26.61
CA GLU A 181 -11.98 50.59 -27.74
C GLU A 181 -10.73 50.76 -28.62
N GLU A 182 -9.54 50.69 -28.00
CA GLU A 182 -8.27 50.78 -28.70
C GLU A 182 -8.00 49.53 -29.54
N LEU A 183 -8.35 48.35 -29.02
CA LEU A 183 -8.31 47.07 -29.75
C LEU A 183 -9.24 47.11 -30.98
N HIS A 184 -10.49 47.51 -30.78
CA HIS A 184 -11.48 47.60 -31.87
C HIS A 184 -11.00 48.53 -32.98
N ARG A 185 -10.46 49.70 -32.61
CA ARG A 185 -9.92 50.67 -33.57
C ARG A 185 -8.76 50.08 -34.37
N ARG A 186 -7.79 49.44 -33.72
CA ARG A 186 -6.64 48.83 -34.42
C ARG A 186 -7.04 47.70 -35.36
N VAL A 187 -8.06 46.91 -35.00
CA VAL A 187 -8.60 45.88 -35.91
C VAL A 187 -9.20 46.51 -37.16
N VAL A 188 -9.97 47.59 -37.01
CA VAL A 188 -10.55 48.32 -38.15
C VAL A 188 -9.45 48.96 -39.01
N GLU A 189 -8.41 49.52 -38.41
CA GLU A 189 -7.27 50.13 -39.13
C GLU A 189 -6.45 49.08 -39.91
N ALA A 190 -6.19 47.92 -39.30
CA ALA A 190 -5.41 46.85 -39.92
C ALA A 190 -6.22 46.03 -40.95
N LEU A 191 -7.53 45.94 -40.78
CA LEU A 191 -8.44 45.25 -41.69
C LEU A 191 -9.74 46.06 -41.87
N PRO A 192 -9.76 47.04 -42.80
CA PRO A 192 -10.91 47.91 -43.02
C PRO A 192 -12.22 47.15 -43.23
N GLY A 193 -13.24 47.48 -42.44
CA GLY A 193 -14.57 46.85 -42.50
C GLY A 193 -14.72 45.54 -41.71
N ALA A 194 -13.72 45.13 -40.93
CA ALA A 194 -13.84 44.03 -39.98
C ALA A 194 -14.18 44.54 -38.56
N THR A 195 -15.07 43.83 -37.86
CA THR A 195 -15.35 44.01 -36.43
C THR A 195 -14.52 43.03 -35.60
N TRP A 196 -14.38 43.27 -34.30
CA TRP A 196 -13.75 42.32 -33.39
C TRP A 196 -14.41 40.94 -33.49
N ASP A 197 -15.73 40.86 -33.39
CA ASP A 197 -16.49 39.60 -33.48
C ASP A 197 -16.16 38.78 -34.74
N ARG A 198 -15.86 39.45 -35.87
CA ARG A 198 -15.50 38.79 -37.13
C ARG A 198 -14.10 38.19 -37.09
N VAL A 199 -13.17 38.79 -36.35
CA VAL A 199 -11.75 38.38 -36.32
C VAL A 199 -11.38 37.59 -35.07
N GLN A 200 -12.14 37.72 -33.98
CA GLN A 200 -11.89 37.20 -32.63
C GLN A 200 -11.52 35.71 -32.60
N ASN A 201 -12.12 34.92 -33.51
CA ASN A 201 -11.95 33.48 -33.60
C ASN A 201 -11.49 33.01 -34.99
N ASN A 202 -10.98 33.93 -35.83
CA ASN A 202 -10.49 33.60 -37.17
C ASN A 202 -9.02 33.11 -37.10
N PRO A 203 -8.70 31.87 -37.49
CA PRO A 203 -7.35 31.33 -37.38
C PRO A 203 -6.28 32.17 -38.08
N LEU A 204 -6.60 32.76 -39.25
CA LEU A 204 -5.65 33.58 -40.01
C LEU A 204 -5.38 34.93 -39.33
N ALA A 205 -6.39 35.48 -38.64
CA ALA A 205 -6.22 36.70 -37.87
C ALA A 205 -5.41 36.46 -36.59
N ILE A 206 -5.62 35.31 -35.94
CA ILE A 206 -4.90 34.91 -34.73
C ILE A 206 -3.39 34.82 -34.98
N ASP A 207 -2.96 34.26 -36.11
CA ASP A 207 -1.53 34.11 -36.41
C ASP A 207 -0.92 35.33 -37.12
N GLY A 208 -1.70 36.04 -37.95
CA GLY A 208 -1.19 37.12 -38.79
C GLY A 208 -1.36 38.53 -38.23
N LEU A 209 -2.44 38.78 -37.49
CA LEU A 209 -2.88 40.12 -37.09
C LEU A 209 -2.69 40.37 -35.58
N ILE A 210 -3.16 39.46 -34.73
CA ILE A 210 -3.09 39.61 -33.27
C ILE A 210 -1.66 39.85 -32.75
N PRO A 211 -0.60 39.19 -33.25
CA PRO A 211 0.74 39.43 -32.74
C PRO A 211 1.25 40.86 -32.99
N LYS A 212 0.83 41.48 -34.12
CA LYS A 212 1.15 42.87 -34.43
C LYS A 212 0.42 43.82 -33.49
N ILE A 213 -0.88 43.60 -33.32
CA ILE A 213 -1.71 44.43 -32.42
C ILE A 213 -1.20 44.30 -30.96
N ALA A 214 -0.83 43.11 -30.52
CA ALA A 214 -0.27 42.89 -29.19
C ALA A 214 1.03 43.67 -28.96
N HIS A 215 1.95 43.64 -29.94
CA HIS A 215 3.17 44.46 -29.91
C HIS A 215 2.89 45.96 -29.85
N GLU A 216 1.97 46.46 -30.68
CA GLU A 216 1.63 47.89 -30.72
C GLU A 216 0.92 48.36 -29.44
N MET A 217 0.08 47.51 -28.86
CA MET A 217 -0.66 47.84 -27.63
C MET A 217 0.21 47.71 -26.38
N TYR A 218 1.08 46.70 -26.31
CA TYR A 218 1.88 46.37 -25.13
C TYR A 218 3.35 46.13 -25.49
N PRO A 219 4.07 47.14 -25.99
CA PRO A 219 5.45 46.96 -26.49
C PRO A 219 6.45 46.56 -25.39
N GLY A 220 6.16 46.87 -24.12
CA GLY A 220 6.98 46.42 -22.98
C GLY A 220 6.85 44.92 -22.70
N LEU A 221 5.70 44.30 -23.00
CA LEU A 221 5.46 42.87 -22.82
C LEU A 221 5.78 42.08 -24.10
N PHE A 222 5.53 42.69 -25.26
CA PHE A 222 5.82 42.11 -26.58
C PHE A 222 6.74 43.06 -27.36
N PRO A 223 8.08 42.99 -27.17
CA PRO A 223 9.03 43.90 -27.83
C PRO A 223 9.04 43.80 -29.37
N GLU A 224 8.64 42.66 -29.93
CA GLU A 224 8.45 42.47 -31.37
C GLU A 224 7.13 41.71 -31.60
N ALA A 225 6.53 41.81 -32.80
CA ALA A 225 5.31 41.07 -33.14
C ALA A 225 5.46 39.55 -32.92
N LYS A 226 6.65 38.99 -33.19
CA LYS A 226 6.95 37.56 -32.98
C LYS A 226 7.01 37.14 -31.50
N SER A 227 7.08 38.10 -30.57
CA SER A 227 7.10 37.83 -29.13
C SER A 227 5.73 37.33 -28.62
N PHE A 228 4.65 37.64 -29.34
CA PHE A 228 3.35 37.02 -29.11
C PHE A 228 3.25 35.74 -29.95
N SER A 229 3.09 34.60 -29.27
CA SER A 229 2.83 33.32 -29.93
C SER A 229 1.37 32.93 -29.70
N SER A 230 0.69 32.49 -30.75
CA SER A 230 -0.66 31.90 -30.68
C SER A 230 -0.66 30.44 -30.22
N SER A 231 0.52 29.79 -30.13
CA SER A 231 0.65 28.41 -29.65
C SER A 231 0.25 28.33 -28.18
N THR A 232 -0.68 27.43 -27.87
CA THR A 232 -1.22 27.22 -26.53
C THR A 232 -0.51 26.11 -25.76
N GLU A 233 0.54 25.50 -26.34
CA GLU A 233 1.33 24.46 -25.66
C GLU A 233 1.95 24.99 -24.36
N GLY A 234 1.74 24.27 -23.26
CA GLY A 234 2.25 24.62 -21.94
C GLY A 234 1.63 25.87 -21.30
N PHE A 235 0.53 26.42 -21.85
CA PHE A 235 -0.11 27.63 -21.32
C PHE A 235 -0.60 27.45 -19.88
N PHE A 236 -1.08 26.26 -19.52
CA PHE A 236 -1.39 25.88 -18.15
C PHE A 236 -0.41 24.80 -17.68
N GLN A 237 0.31 25.08 -16.59
CA GLN A 237 1.23 24.10 -15.97
C GLN A 237 0.60 23.36 -14.78
N PHE A 238 -0.45 23.93 -14.16
CA PHE A 238 -1.12 23.35 -12.99
C PHE A 238 -2.64 23.54 -13.07
N GLU A 239 -3.39 22.49 -12.72
CA GLU A 239 -4.86 22.47 -12.78
C GLU A 239 -5.51 23.47 -11.81
N ASP A 240 -4.92 23.68 -10.63
CA ASP A 240 -5.41 24.63 -9.62
C ASP A 240 -5.49 26.07 -10.15
N GLN A 241 -4.52 26.48 -10.97
CA GLN A 241 -4.48 27.82 -11.57
C GLN A 241 -5.60 27.99 -12.60
N ARG A 242 -5.86 26.96 -13.41
CA ARG A 242 -6.96 26.95 -14.38
C ARG A 242 -8.31 27.12 -13.67
N VAL A 243 -8.52 26.40 -12.57
CA VAL A 243 -9.78 26.48 -11.80
C VAL A 243 -9.96 27.83 -11.13
N GLN A 244 -8.90 28.38 -10.52
CA GLN A 244 -8.93 29.73 -9.97
C GLN A 244 -9.30 30.76 -11.04
N GLU A 245 -8.69 30.66 -12.20
CA GLU A 245 -8.93 31.58 -13.30
C GLU A 245 -10.37 31.50 -13.84
N MET A 246 -10.97 30.30 -13.92
CA MET A 246 -12.40 30.18 -14.26
C MET A 246 -13.28 30.93 -13.26
N ILE A 247 -13.02 30.76 -11.96
CA ILE A 247 -13.77 31.44 -10.90
C ILE A 247 -13.62 32.95 -11.05
N ASP A 248 -12.40 33.45 -11.26
CA ASP A 248 -12.11 34.87 -11.40
C ASP A 248 -12.81 35.46 -12.63
N ILE A 249 -12.75 34.79 -13.79
CA ILE A 249 -13.45 35.21 -15.02
C ILE A 249 -14.95 35.36 -14.77
N VAL A 250 -15.57 34.34 -14.18
CA VAL A 250 -17.02 34.34 -13.98
C VAL A 250 -17.43 35.44 -12.97
N ARG A 251 -16.66 35.65 -11.91
CA ARG A 251 -16.91 36.71 -10.92
C ARG A 251 -16.72 38.11 -11.52
N GLU A 252 -15.63 38.33 -12.25
CA GLU A 252 -15.33 39.61 -12.92
C GLU A 252 -16.45 39.97 -13.90
N LYS A 253 -16.94 39.00 -14.67
CA LYS A 253 -17.92 39.26 -15.72
C LYS A 253 -19.37 39.36 -15.22
N SER A 254 -19.74 38.59 -14.20
CA SER A 254 -21.10 38.61 -13.63
C SER A 254 -21.30 39.62 -12.50
N GLY A 255 -20.23 39.99 -11.79
CA GLY A 255 -20.32 40.72 -10.51
C GLY A 255 -20.92 39.90 -9.36
N LYS A 256 -21.14 38.58 -9.54
CA LYS A 256 -21.76 37.70 -8.54
C LYS A 256 -20.70 36.86 -7.83
N GLU A 257 -20.86 36.70 -6.51
CA GLU A 257 -19.90 35.93 -5.71
C GLU A 257 -20.12 34.40 -5.84
N ASN A 258 -21.38 33.98 -5.97
CA ASN A 258 -21.78 32.58 -6.11
C ASN A 258 -21.76 32.15 -7.59
N ILE A 259 -21.30 30.92 -7.84
CA ILE A 259 -21.22 30.33 -9.18
C ILE A 259 -21.80 28.92 -9.16
N ILE A 260 -22.57 28.56 -10.18
CA ILE A 260 -23.07 27.20 -10.39
C ILE A 260 -22.61 26.71 -11.76
N PHE A 261 -21.70 25.74 -11.75
CA PHE A 261 -21.32 24.97 -12.93
C PHE A 261 -22.24 23.75 -13.06
N ILE A 262 -22.97 23.65 -14.17
CA ILE A 262 -23.76 22.45 -14.51
C ILE A 262 -23.10 21.77 -15.69
N ILE A 263 -22.71 20.52 -15.49
CA ILE A 263 -22.06 19.68 -16.49
C ILE A 263 -22.97 18.48 -16.77
N ASP A 264 -23.56 18.46 -17.96
CA ASP A 264 -24.49 17.42 -18.40
C ASP A 264 -23.75 16.30 -19.14
N GLU A 265 -24.25 15.07 -18.99
CA GLU A 265 -23.75 13.83 -19.61
C GLU A 265 -22.29 13.48 -19.29
N VAL A 266 -21.87 13.76 -18.05
CA VAL A 266 -20.53 13.43 -17.54
C VAL A 266 -20.25 11.94 -17.62
N GLY A 267 -21.20 11.09 -17.20
CA GLY A 267 -21.01 9.65 -17.13
C GLY A 267 -20.64 9.01 -18.48
N GLN A 268 -21.27 9.47 -19.57
CA GLN A 268 -20.96 8.99 -20.93
C GLN A 268 -19.60 9.50 -21.41
N TYR A 269 -19.27 10.77 -21.14
CA TYR A 269 -18.03 11.40 -21.60
C TYR A 269 -16.77 10.74 -20.99
N VAL A 270 -16.82 10.39 -19.70
CA VAL A 270 -15.69 9.76 -19.00
C VAL A 270 -15.65 8.23 -19.14
N ALA A 271 -16.66 7.62 -19.78
CA ALA A 271 -16.90 6.18 -19.78
C ALA A 271 -15.62 5.36 -20.09
N SER A 272 -15.23 4.48 -19.17
CA SER A 272 -14.05 3.59 -19.22
C SER A 272 -12.66 4.26 -19.32
N ARG A 273 -12.56 5.59 -19.20
CA ARG A 273 -11.32 6.35 -19.37
C ARG A 273 -10.80 6.93 -18.06
N ASP A 274 -9.79 6.27 -17.50
CA ASP A 274 -9.24 6.61 -16.18
C ASP A 274 -8.70 8.04 -16.06
N ASN A 275 -8.07 8.55 -17.11
CA ASN A 275 -7.51 9.90 -17.11
C ASN A 275 -8.60 10.97 -16.99
N LEU A 276 -9.74 10.79 -17.65
CA LEU A 276 -10.86 11.74 -17.59
C LEU A 276 -11.60 11.69 -16.24
N ILE A 277 -11.71 10.49 -15.65
CA ILE A 277 -12.26 10.31 -14.30
C ILE A 277 -11.39 11.05 -13.27
N LEU A 278 -10.07 10.89 -13.35
CA LEU A 278 -9.13 11.57 -12.44
C LEU A 278 -9.14 13.10 -12.63
N ASN A 279 -9.24 13.58 -13.87
CA ASN A 279 -9.35 15.00 -14.16
C ASN A 279 -10.62 15.63 -13.55
N LEU A 280 -11.76 14.94 -13.64
CA LEU A 280 -12.98 15.43 -13.01
C LEU A 280 -12.92 15.40 -11.47
N ASP A 281 -12.30 14.36 -10.89
CA ASP A 281 -12.00 14.31 -9.44
C ASP A 281 -11.13 15.49 -9.00
N GLY A 282 -10.10 15.84 -9.78
CA GLY A 282 -9.25 17.02 -9.58
C GLY A 282 -10.03 18.33 -9.65
N LEU A 283 -10.84 18.51 -10.70
CA LEU A 283 -11.71 19.68 -10.90
C LEU A 283 -12.66 19.89 -9.70
N ALA A 284 -13.37 18.85 -9.27
CA ALA A 284 -14.31 18.94 -8.16
C ALA A 284 -13.61 19.32 -6.83
N LYS A 285 -12.45 18.74 -6.54
CA LYS A 285 -11.63 19.09 -5.37
C LYS A 285 -11.19 20.55 -5.39
N ASN A 286 -10.75 21.02 -6.56
CA ASN A 286 -10.27 22.39 -6.71
C ASN A 286 -11.40 23.40 -6.57
N LEU A 287 -12.57 23.14 -7.17
CA LEU A 287 -13.74 23.99 -6.98
C LEU A 287 -14.20 24.03 -5.52
N LYS A 288 -14.17 22.91 -4.80
CA LYS A 288 -14.47 22.87 -3.36
C LYS A 288 -13.51 23.72 -2.54
N ARG A 289 -12.21 23.59 -2.78
CA ARG A 289 -11.16 24.30 -2.02
C ARG A 289 -11.13 25.80 -2.31
N LEU A 290 -11.21 26.18 -3.59
CA LEU A 290 -11.09 27.59 -4.03
C LEU A 290 -12.44 28.34 -3.96
N GLY A 291 -13.55 27.61 -4.03
CA GLY A 291 -14.90 28.16 -4.07
C GLY A 291 -15.53 28.49 -2.72
N ASP A 292 -14.97 27.98 -1.61
CA ASP A 292 -15.36 28.30 -0.23
C ASP A 292 -16.88 28.21 0.04
N GLY A 293 -17.53 27.16 -0.48
CA GLY A 293 -18.97 26.94 -0.32
C GLY A 293 -19.87 27.74 -1.29
N LYS A 294 -19.29 28.65 -2.07
CA LYS A 294 -20.00 29.56 -3.00
C LYS A 294 -19.93 29.13 -4.47
N VAL A 295 -19.06 28.18 -4.81
CA VAL A 295 -18.91 27.65 -6.17
C VAL A 295 -19.34 26.18 -6.20
N TRP A 296 -20.38 25.90 -6.97
CA TRP A 296 -21.04 24.60 -7.04
C TRP A 296 -20.76 23.91 -8.36
N ILE A 297 -20.64 22.58 -8.31
CA ILE A 297 -20.54 21.73 -9.51
C ILE A 297 -21.63 20.66 -9.46
N ILE A 298 -22.50 20.66 -10.47
CA ILE A 298 -23.61 19.73 -10.61
C ILE A 298 -23.38 18.90 -11.87
N SER A 299 -23.19 17.60 -11.69
CA SER A 299 -22.88 16.66 -12.77
C SER A 299 -24.02 15.68 -12.96
N THR A 300 -24.45 15.43 -14.20
CA THR A 300 -25.43 14.37 -14.50
C THR A 300 -24.75 13.09 -15.03
N ALA A 301 -25.26 11.93 -14.62
CA ALA A 301 -24.80 10.64 -15.11
C ALA A 301 -25.91 9.59 -15.15
N GLN A 302 -25.69 8.51 -15.90
CA GLN A 302 -26.65 7.41 -16.04
C GLN A 302 -26.42 6.35 -14.96
N GLN A 303 -27.50 5.90 -14.30
CA GLN A 303 -27.45 5.01 -13.13
C GLN A 303 -26.81 3.63 -13.40
N THR A 304 -26.97 3.09 -14.62
CA THR A 304 -26.41 1.78 -15.02
C THR A 304 -24.88 1.72 -15.07
N LEU A 305 -24.21 2.87 -15.13
CA LEU A 305 -22.74 2.92 -15.12
C LEU A 305 -22.15 2.78 -13.70
N THR A 306 -22.99 2.93 -12.66
CA THR A 306 -22.51 3.04 -11.28
C THR A 306 -22.79 1.83 -10.39
N GLU A 307 -23.77 0.95 -10.70
CA GLU A 307 -24.25 -0.02 -9.68
C GLU A 307 -24.47 -1.49 -10.14
N ASP A 308 -24.72 -1.81 -11.43
CA ASP A 308 -25.40 -3.08 -11.75
C ASP A 308 -24.56 -4.29 -12.21
N ASP A 309 -23.22 -4.26 -12.23
CA ASP A 309 -22.45 -5.50 -12.37
C ASP A 309 -20.98 -5.34 -11.94
N PRO A 310 -20.55 -5.95 -10.81
CA PRO A 310 -19.14 -5.98 -10.39
C PRO A 310 -18.19 -6.57 -11.44
N ARG A 311 -18.71 -7.32 -12.41
CA ARG A 311 -17.92 -7.98 -13.46
C ARG A 311 -17.89 -7.22 -14.79
N ALA A 312 -18.79 -6.26 -15.03
CA ALA A 312 -18.86 -5.53 -16.30
C ALA A 312 -18.02 -4.23 -16.34
N ALA A 313 -17.45 -3.81 -15.21
CA ALA A 313 -16.65 -2.59 -15.13
C ALA A 313 -15.18 -2.91 -14.84
N LEU A 314 -14.33 -2.83 -15.85
CA LEU A 314 -12.86 -2.90 -15.71
C LEU A 314 -12.28 -1.86 -14.73
N ASN A 315 -13.06 -0.88 -14.26
CA ASN A 315 -12.61 0.27 -13.44
C ASN A 315 -13.54 0.62 -12.26
N SER A 316 -14.29 -0.34 -11.67
CA SER A 316 -15.27 -0.09 -10.59
C SER A 316 -14.74 0.83 -9.48
N ASP A 317 -13.52 0.58 -8.99
CA ASP A 317 -12.95 1.31 -7.84
C ASP A 317 -12.75 2.80 -8.11
N LYS A 318 -12.50 3.21 -9.36
CA LYS A 318 -12.23 4.61 -9.70
C LYS A 318 -13.51 5.41 -9.90
N LEU A 319 -14.56 4.77 -10.44
CA LEU A 319 -15.89 5.36 -10.55
C LEU A 319 -16.54 5.57 -9.17
N TYR A 320 -16.38 4.61 -8.25
CA TYR A 320 -16.81 4.80 -6.85
C TYR A 320 -16.06 5.96 -6.17
N LYS A 321 -14.73 6.07 -6.37
CA LYS A 321 -13.94 7.20 -5.84
C LYS A 321 -14.36 8.56 -6.39
N LEU A 322 -14.83 8.63 -7.64
CA LEU A 322 -15.37 9.85 -8.23
C LEU A 322 -16.70 10.22 -7.58
N LYS A 323 -17.61 9.25 -7.37
CA LYS A 323 -18.90 9.45 -6.67
C LYS A 323 -18.69 10.08 -5.28
N ASP A 324 -17.66 9.67 -4.55
CA ASP A 324 -17.29 10.24 -3.23
C ASP A 324 -16.93 11.74 -3.26
N ARG A 325 -16.62 12.33 -4.42
CA ARG A 325 -16.38 13.79 -4.57
C ARG A 325 -17.64 14.60 -4.80
N PHE A 326 -18.75 13.93 -5.07
CA PHE A 326 -20.06 14.52 -5.22
C PHE A 326 -20.99 13.96 -4.13
N PRO A 327 -20.76 14.30 -2.85
CA PRO A 327 -21.47 13.66 -1.74
C PRO A 327 -22.95 14.04 -1.65
N ILE A 328 -23.40 15.05 -2.41
CA ILE A 328 -24.82 15.36 -2.55
C ILE A 328 -25.36 14.53 -3.71
N GLN A 329 -26.01 13.41 -3.40
CA GLN A 329 -26.60 12.50 -4.38
C GLN A 329 -28.06 12.85 -4.62
N ILE A 330 -28.43 13.00 -5.89
CA ILE A 330 -29.78 13.23 -6.35
C ILE A 330 -30.16 12.09 -7.29
N ASP A 331 -31.10 11.26 -6.87
CA ASP A 331 -31.53 10.10 -7.63
C ASP A 331 -32.94 10.34 -8.19
N LEU A 332 -33.06 10.30 -9.51
CA LEU A 332 -34.34 10.36 -10.22
C LEU A 332 -34.80 8.94 -10.56
N GLU A 333 -35.95 8.56 -10.02
CA GLU A 333 -36.43 7.18 -10.06
C GLU A 333 -37.01 6.80 -11.43
N SER A 334 -37.02 5.50 -11.75
CA SER A 334 -37.71 5.00 -12.95
C SER A 334 -39.24 5.14 -12.84
N SER A 335 -39.77 5.06 -11.62
CA SER A 335 -41.18 5.32 -11.28
C SER A 335 -41.62 6.71 -11.73
N ASP A 336 -40.73 7.71 -11.61
CA ASP A 336 -41.00 9.09 -12.05
C ASP A 336 -41.28 9.15 -13.56
N ILE A 337 -40.57 8.37 -14.38
CA ILE A 337 -40.78 8.34 -15.83
C ILE A 337 -42.18 7.85 -16.16
N LYS A 338 -42.65 6.81 -15.47
CA LYS A 338 -43.99 6.25 -15.65
C LYS A 338 -45.06 7.29 -15.30
N GLU A 339 -44.88 8.00 -14.19
CA GLU A 339 -45.78 9.08 -13.77
C GLU A 339 -45.80 10.24 -14.76
N ILE A 340 -44.62 10.73 -15.15
CA ILE A 340 -44.47 11.81 -16.12
C ILE A 340 -45.11 11.41 -17.46
N CYS A 341 -44.88 10.19 -17.94
CA CYS A 341 -45.47 9.67 -19.18
C CYS A 341 -46.99 9.76 -19.17
N TYR A 342 -47.65 9.19 -18.15
CA TYR A 342 -49.11 9.17 -18.14
C TYR A 342 -49.71 10.55 -17.87
N ARG A 343 -49.09 11.37 -17.02
CA ARG A 343 -49.55 12.75 -16.77
C ARG A 343 -49.40 13.64 -18.00
N ARG A 344 -48.33 13.46 -18.79
CA ARG A 344 -48.04 14.29 -19.96
C ARG A 344 -48.80 13.84 -21.21
N LEU A 345 -48.94 12.53 -21.46
CA LEU A 345 -49.53 11.97 -22.69
C LEU A 345 -50.88 11.29 -22.49
N LEU A 346 -51.02 10.49 -21.44
CA LEU A 346 -52.17 9.58 -21.28
C LEU A 346 -53.28 10.14 -20.38
N GLY A 347 -53.22 11.42 -20.00
CA GLY A 347 -54.22 12.02 -19.13
C GLY A 347 -55.62 11.88 -19.74
N LYS A 348 -56.57 11.39 -18.94
CA LYS A 348 -57.92 11.09 -19.39
C LYS A 348 -58.85 12.27 -19.14
N SER A 349 -59.87 12.41 -19.99
CA SER A 349 -61.01 13.27 -19.69
C SER A 349 -61.88 12.62 -18.60
N PRO A 350 -62.69 13.39 -17.83
CA PRO A 350 -63.58 12.81 -16.82
C PRO A 350 -64.53 11.73 -17.38
N ALA A 351 -64.97 11.87 -18.63
CA ALA A 351 -65.78 10.87 -19.32
C ALA A 351 -64.97 9.60 -19.65
N GLY A 352 -63.71 9.76 -20.08
CA GLY A 352 -62.81 8.65 -20.37
C GLY A 352 -62.43 7.85 -19.12
N GLU A 353 -62.19 8.51 -17.98
CA GLU A 353 -61.93 7.85 -16.70
C GLU A 353 -63.11 6.96 -16.26
N LYS A 354 -64.34 7.49 -16.38
CA LYS A 354 -65.54 6.74 -16.03
C LYS A 354 -65.69 5.49 -16.90
N GLN A 355 -65.54 5.64 -18.22
CA GLN A 355 -65.68 4.53 -19.16
C GLN A 355 -64.65 3.42 -18.95
N LEU A 356 -63.38 3.79 -18.75
CA LEU A 356 -62.32 2.81 -18.45
C LEU A 356 -62.52 2.14 -17.09
N GLY A 357 -63.04 2.89 -16.12
CA GLY A 357 -63.47 2.36 -14.85
C GLY A 357 -64.50 1.24 -14.99
N GLU A 358 -65.58 1.47 -15.75
CA GLU A 358 -66.62 0.47 -16.00
C GLU A 358 -66.08 -0.78 -16.72
N LEU A 359 -65.14 -0.62 -17.66
CA LEU A 359 -64.47 -1.73 -18.34
C LEU A 359 -63.62 -2.57 -17.38
N PHE A 360 -62.88 -1.91 -16.49
CA PHE A 360 -62.08 -2.58 -15.48
C PHE A 360 -62.96 -3.31 -14.46
N ASP A 361 -64.05 -2.67 -14.02
CA ASP A 361 -65.00 -3.27 -13.08
C ASP A 361 -65.65 -4.53 -13.67
N SER A 362 -65.86 -4.57 -15.01
CA SER A 362 -66.46 -5.71 -15.72
C SER A 362 -65.48 -6.84 -16.07
N HIS A 363 -64.24 -6.52 -16.45
CA HIS A 363 -63.29 -7.49 -17.03
C HIS A 363 -61.93 -7.56 -16.32
N GLY A 364 -61.70 -6.73 -15.29
CA GLY A 364 -60.39 -6.56 -14.66
C GLY A 364 -59.83 -7.84 -14.03
N GLN A 365 -60.66 -8.71 -13.46
CA GLN A 365 -60.20 -9.99 -12.89
C GLN A 365 -59.67 -10.95 -13.95
N ALA A 366 -60.40 -11.11 -15.06
CA ALA A 366 -59.97 -11.94 -16.18
C ALA A 366 -58.71 -11.36 -16.84
N LEU A 367 -58.67 -10.04 -17.01
CA LEU A 367 -57.51 -9.35 -17.55
C LEU A 367 -56.26 -9.58 -16.68
N ARG A 368 -56.36 -9.40 -15.37
CA ARG A 368 -55.26 -9.66 -14.42
C ARG A 368 -54.74 -11.09 -14.50
N HIS A 369 -55.63 -12.06 -14.63
CA HIS A 369 -55.24 -13.47 -14.76
C HIS A 369 -54.50 -13.73 -16.09
N ASN A 370 -55.04 -13.24 -17.20
CA ASN A 370 -54.50 -13.48 -18.54
C ASN A 370 -53.16 -12.77 -18.79
N THR A 371 -52.87 -11.69 -18.06
CA THR A 371 -51.64 -10.89 -18.22
C THR A 371 -50.66 -11.10 -17.06
N LYS A 372 -50.86 -12.15 -16.25
CA LYS A 372 -49.99 -12.43 -15.09
C LYS A 372 -48.67 -13.04 -15.56
N LEU A 373 -47.56 -12.34 -15.29
CA LEU A 373 -46.21 -12.82 -15.55
C LEU A 373 -45.75 -13.80 -14.45
N GLN A 374 -44.99 -14.82 -14.84
CA GLN A 374 -44.33 -15.79 -13.97
C GLN A 374 -42.85 -15.41 -13.78
N ASP A 375 -42.36 -15.59 -12.54
CA ASP A 375 -40.97 -15.35 -12.13
C ASP A 375 -40.42 -13.96 -12.54
N ALA A 376 -41.32 -12.98 -12.56
CA ALA A 376 -41.09 -11.63 -13.08
C ALA A 376 -40.93 -10.60 -11.95
N LYS A 377 -39.94 -10.82 -11.06
CA LYS A 377 -39.75 -10.03 -9.82
C LYS A 377 -39.68 -8.51 -10.05
N TYR A 378 -39.10 -8.06 -11.16
CA TYR A 378 -38.95 -6.64 -11.50
C TYR A 378 -40.21 -6.02 -12.12
N TYR A 379 -41.24 -6.81 -12.39
CA TYR A 379 -42.44 -6.41 -13.14
C TYR A 379 -43.73 -6.62 -12.34
N GLU A 380 -43.64 -6.87 -11.03
CA GLU A 380 -44.77 -6.93 -10.10
C GLU A 380 -45.29 -5.52 -9.78
N ALA A 381 -45.93 -4.87 -10.74
CA ALA A 381 -46.60 -3.60 -10.52
C ALA A 381 -48.04 -3.80 -10.00
N ASP A 382 -48.50 -2.93 -9.09
CA ASP A 382 -49.88 -2.93 -8.62
C ASP A 382 -50.84 -2.66 -9.80
N PHE A 383 -51.57 -3.71 -10.20
CA PHE A 383 -52.54 -3.64 -11.28
C PHE A 383 -53.93 -3.26 -10.74
N SER A 384 -54.01 -2.08 -10.12
CA SER A 384 -55.24 -1.51 -9.58
C SER A 384 -56.11 -0.87 -10.68
N ARG A 385 -57.36 -0.52 -10.30
CA ARG A 385 -58.29 0.21 -11.17
C ARG A 385 -57.74 1.57 -11.59
N GLU A 386 -57.10 2.27 -10.65
CA GLU A 386 -56.50 3.58 -10.91
C GLU A 386 -55.30 3.47 -11.85
N THR A 387 -54.39 2.53 -11.59
CA THR A 387 -53.22 2.28 -12.45
C THR A 387 -53.65 1.90 -13.87
N PHE A 388 -54.71 1.09 -14.00
CA PHE A 388 -55.29 0.75 -15.31
C PHE A 388 -55.77 1.99 -16.06
N ILE A 389 -56.58 2.85 -15.43
CA ILE A 389 -57.12 4.06 -16.07
C ILE A 389 -56.00 5.01 -16.50
N ASN A 390 -55.01 5.23 -15.62
CA ASN A 390 -53.89 6.12 -15.87
C ASN A 390 -53.03 5.64 -17.07
N LEU A 391 -52.75 4.34 -17.15
CA LEU A 391 -51.83 3.80 -18.16
C LEU A 391 -52.49 3.32 -19.45
N TYR A 392 -53.81 3.11 -19.47
CA TYR A 392 -54.52 2.66 -20.68
C TYR A 392 -54.21 3.57 -21.88
N PRO A 393 -53.85 3.02 -23.06
CA PRO A 393 -53.98 1.62 -23.51
C PRO A 393 -52.82 0.65 -23.19
N PHE A 394 -51.88 1.05 -22.33
CA PHE A 394 -50.79 0.19 -21.86
C PHE A 394 -51.17 -0.45 -20.52
N LEU A 395 -50.59 -1.60 -20.23
CA LEU A 395 -50.66 -2.24 -18.91
C LEU A 395 -49.43 -1.87 -18.08
N PRO A 396 -49.50 -2.00 -16.74
CA PRO A 396 -48.39 -1.63 -15.86
C PRO A 396 -47.04 -2.20 -16.29
N ALA A 397 -46.99 -3.49 -16.64
CA ALA A 397 -45.77 -4.17 -17.06
C ALA A 397 -45.20 -3.66 -18.39
N HIS A 398 -46.02 -3.14 -19.31
CA HIS A 398 -45.53 -2.66 -20.62
C HIS A 398 -44.64 -1.42 -20.50
N PHE A 399 -44.93 -0.55 -19.52
CA PHE A 399 -44.09 0.60 -19.24
C PHE A 399 -42.73 0.18 -18.69
N ASP A 400 -42.75 -0.73 -17.73
CA ASP A 400 -41.52 -1.23 -17.12
C ASP A 400 -40.68 -1.98 -18.17
N ILE A 401 -41.31 -2.81 -19.02
CA ILE A 401 -40.66 -3.47 -20.16
C ILE A 401 -40.07 -2.45 -21.14
N LEU A 402 -40.82 -1.41 -21.51
CA LEU A 402 -40.33 -0.37 -22.42
C LEU A 402 -39.08 0.33 -21.86
N LEU A 403 -39.09 0.69 -20.57
CA LEU A 403 -37.96 1.36 -19.93
C LEU A 403 -36.71 0.47 -19.89
N HIS A 404 -36.86 -0.79 -19.53
CA HIS A 404 -35.76 -1.75 -19.51
C HIS A 404 -35.25 -2.05 -20.93
N LEU A 405 -36.15 -2.17 -21.91
CA LEU A 405 -35.77 -2.37 -23.31
C LEU A 405 -34.97 -1.20 -23.87
N LEU A 406 -35.40 0.04 -23.61
CA LEU A 406 -34.65 1.23 -24.01
C LEU A 406 -33.28 1.30 -23.32
N GLY A 407 -33.21 0.89 -22.05
CA GLY A 407 -31.94 0.73 -21.33
C GLY A 407 -31.00 -0.28 -22.01
N ALA A 408 -31.51 -1.45 -22.38
CA ALA A 408 -30.75 -2.49 -23.07
C ALA A 408 -30.25 -2.02 -24.45
N LEU A 409 -31.10 -1.33 -25.21
CA LEU A 409 -30.74 -0.74 -26.51
C LEU A 409 -29.68 0.38 -26.36
N ALA A 410 -29.77 1.18 -25.30
CA ALA A 410 -28.78 2.23 -24.98
C ALA A 410 -27.40 1.67 -24.66
N LYS A 411 -27.35 0.56 -23.94
CA LYS A 411 -26.10 -0.13 -23.60
C LYS A 411 -25.34 -0.59 -24.85
N SER A 412 -26.04 -1.13 -25.84
CA SER A 412 -25.42 -1.64 -27.08
C SER A 412 -24.94 -0.53 -28.02
N THR A 413 -25.66 0.59 -28.08
CA THR A 413 -25.41 1.68 -29.04
C THR A 413 -24.70 2.90 -28.45
N GLY A 414 -24.42 2.90 -27.15
CA GLY A 414 -23.83 4.02 -26.43
C GLY A 414 -24.76 5.24 -26.32
N GLY A 415 -26.08 5.04 -26.34
CA GLY A 415 -27.07 6.12 -26.24
C GLY A 415 -27.24 6.99 -27.50
N ILE A 416 -26.40 6.84 -28.54
CA ILE A 416 -26.38 7.73 -29.70
C ILE A 416 -27.57 7.46 -30.64
N GLY A 417 -28.53 8.39 -30.64
CA GLY A 417 -29.68 8.41 -31.54
C GLY A 417 -30.93 7.71 -31.04
N LEU A 418 -30.98 7.30 -29.77
CA LEU A 418 -32.16 6.66 -29.17
C LEU A 418 -33.28 7.66 -28.84
N ARG A 419 -34.50 7.14 -28.77
CA ARG A 419 -35.72 7.90 -28.42
C ARG A 419 -36.00 7.81 -26.92
N SER A 420 -36.56 8.88 -26.34
CA SER A 420 -37.05 8.85 -24.95
C SER A 420 -38.30 7.96 -24.83
N ALA A 421 -38.54 7.39 -23.66
CA ALA A 421 -39.72 6.55 -23.41
C ALA A 421 -41.03 7.27 -23.73
N ILE A 422 -41.14 8.56 -23.38
CA ILE A 422 -42.28 9.42 -23.72
C ILE A 422 -42.47 9.48 -25.25
N LYS A 423 -41.39 9.67 -26.01
CA LYS A 423 -41.46 9.73 -27.47
C LYS A 423 -41.86 8.38 -28.07
N VAL A 424 -41.35 7.26 -27.55
CA VAL A 424 -41.76 5.93 -28.02
C VAL A 424 -43.25 5.69 -27.73
N VAL A 425 -43.74 6.02 -26.54
CA VAL A 425 -45.18 5.92 -26.21
C VAL A 425 -46.01 6.79 -27.16
N GLN A 426 -45.56 8.00 -27.46
CA GLN A 426 -46.22 8.88 -28.43
C GLN A 426 -46.22 8.26 -29.84
N ASP A 427 -45.09 7.74 -30.30
CA ASP A 427 -44.94 7.15 -31.65
C ASP A 427 -45.84 5.92 -31.80
N VAL A 428 -45.89 5.07 -30.77
CA VAL A 428 -46.80 3.93 -30.65
C VAL A 428 -48.28 4.38 -30.71
N LEU A 429 -48.64 5.47 -30.03
CA LEU A 429 -50.00 6.02 -30.10
C LEU A 429 -50.37 6.53 -31.50
N LYS A 430 -49.40 7.10 -32.23
CA LYS A 430 -49.59 7.68 -33.57
C LYS A 430 -49.43 6.69 -34.73
N GLY A 431 -48.68 5.61 -34.56
CA GLY A 431 -48.29 4.69 -35.64
C GLY A 431 -47.16 5.20 -36.55
N GLU A 432 -46.23 6.04 -36.06
CA GLU A 432 -45.17 6.65 -36.91
C GLU A 432 -44.08 5.65 -37.36
N GLY A 433 -43.88 4.53 -36.65
CA GLY A 433 -42.84 3.52 -36.93
C GLY A 433 -43.24 2.37 -37.86
N GLY A 434 -44.44 2.40 -38.46
CA GLY A 434 -45.00 1.27 -39.21
C GLY A 434 -45.92 0.37 -38.37
N THR A 435 -46.17 0.76 -37.12
CA THR A 435 -47.17 0.18 -36.22
C THR A 435 -48.58 0.68 -36.56
N THR A 436 -49.59 -0.10 -36.19
CA THR A 436 -50.98 0.37 -36.29
C THR A 436 -51.22 1.45 -35.24
N ALA A 437 -51.70 2.63 -35.63
CA ALA A 437 -51.95 3.75 -34.73
C ALA A 437 -52.89 3.34 -33.59
N MET A 438 -52.36 3.24 -32.36
CA MET A 438 -53.15 2.77 -31.22
C MET A 438 -54.26 3.74 -30.85
N ALA A 439 -54.06 5.05 -31.03
CA ALA A 439 -55.08 6.06 -30.75
C ALA A 439 -56.35 5.86 -31.62
N ASP A 440 -56.22 5.15 -32.73
CA ASP A 440 -57.29 4.92 -33.71
C ASP A 440 -58.02 3.61 -33.50
N GLN A 441 -57.50 2.75 -32.61
CA GLN A 441 -58.12 1.47 -32.26
C GLN A 441 -59.38 1.67 -31.40
N PRO A 442 -60.31 0.68 -31.42
CA PRO A 442 -61.48 0.72 -30.55
C PRO A 442 -61.07 0.65 -29.07
N VAL A 443 -61.85 1.33 -28.22
CA VAL A 443 -61.70 1.20 -26.76
C VAL A 443 -61.83 -0.27 -26.38
N GLY A 444 -60.85 -0.80 -25.65
CA GLY A 444 -60.68 -2.23 -25.37
C GLY A 444 -59.36 -2.80 -25.88
N TRP A 445 -58.77 -2.21 -26.92
CA TRP A 445 -57.48 -2.63 -27.46
C TRP A 445 -56.33 -2.38 -26.48
N LEU A 446 -55.32 -3.26 -26.46
CA LEU A 446 -54.16 -3.19 -25.56
C LEU A 446 -52.84 -3.25 -26.33
N ALA A 447 -51.87 -2.45 -25.89
CA ALA A 447 -50.49 -2.58 -26.36
C ALA A 447 -49.93 -3.96 -26.02
N THR A 448 -49.02 -4.48 -26.85
CA THR A 448 -48.33 -5.76 -26.63
C THR A 448 -46.82 -5.60 -26.83
N THR A 449 -46.04 -6.60 -26.46
CA THR A 449 -44.59 -6.66 -26.81
C THR A 449 -44.35 -6.60 -28.31
N VAL A 450 -45.28 -7.11 -29.12
CA VAL A 450 -45.25 -6.99 -30.58
C VAL A 450 -45.31 -5.53 -31.01
N THR A 451 -46.20 -4.75 -30.39
CA THR A 451 -46.33 -3.31 -30.68
C THR A 451 -45.04 -2.56 -30.37
N LEU A 452 -44.38 -2.90 -29.25
CA LEU A 452 -43.10 -2.31 -28.88
C LEU A 452 -41.97 -2.73 -29.82
N TYR A 453 -41.91 -4.01 -30.22
CA TYR A 453 -40.92 -4.51 -31.18
C TYR A 453 -41.04 -3.77 -32.51
N ASP A 454 -42.25 -3.67 -33.05
CA ASP A 454 -42.48 -3.06 -34.36
C ASP A 454 -42.13 -1.56 -34.35
N GLU A 455 -42.46 -0.83 -33.28
CA GLU A 455 -42.07 0.58 -33.17
C GLU A 455 -40.55 0.76 -33.02
N LEU A 456 -39.89 -0.16 -32.33
CA LEU A 456 -38.44 -0.13 -32.06
C LEU A 456 -37.63 -0.99 -33.05
N GLU A 457 -38.21 -1.45 -34.17
CA GLU A 457 -37.56 -2.42 -35.07
C GLU A 457 -36.19 -1.94 -35.54
N LYS A 458 -36.10 -0.65 -35.93
CA LYS A 458 -34.84 -0.04 -36.40
C LYS A 458 -33.80 0.04 -35.30
N ASP A 459 -34.24 0.34 -34.07
CA ASP A 459 -33.40 0.43 -32.89
C ASP A 459 -32.86 -0.96 -32.52
N ILE A 460 -33.73 -1.98 -32.52
CA ILE A 460 -33.41 -3.38 -32.28
C ILE A 460 -32.47 -3.94 -33.36
N ARG A 461 -32.75 -3.67 -34.64
CA ARG A 461 -31.91 -4.12 -35.77
C ARG A 461 -30.49 -3.59 -35.66
N ARG A 462 -30.32 -2.34 -35.22
CA ARG A 462 -29.01 -1.71 -35.04
C ARG A 462 -28.28 -2.27 -33.82
N ALA A 463 -29.00 -2.51 -32.71
CA ALA A 463 -28.42 -2.92 -31.43
C ALA A 463 -28.20 -4.43 -31.29
N PHE A 464 -29.08 -5.25 -31.87
CA PHE A 464 -29.13 -6.71 -31.74
C PHE A 464 -29.40 -7.38 -33.11
N PRO A 465 -28.46 -7.29 -34.07
CA PRO A 465 -28.67 -7.75 -35.43
C PRO A 465 -28.91 -9.27 -35.54
N SER A 466 -28.33 -10.09 -34.66
CA SER A 466 -28.53 -11.55 -34.64
C SER A 466 -29.95 -11.94 -34.25
N ILE A 467 -30.50 -11.33 -33.19
CA ILE A 467 -31.88 -11.55 -32.74
C ILE A 467 -32.87 -11.06 -33.81
N HIS A 468 -32.61 -9.89 -34.42
CA HIS A 468 -33.41 -9.38 -35.52
C HIS A 468 -33.45 -10.34 -36.72
N GLN A 469 -32.29 -10.89 -37.12
CA GLN A 469 -32.20 -11.89 -38.18
C GLN A 469 -32.94 -13.19 -37.84
N ALA A 470 -32.89 -13.63 -36.58
CA ALA A 470 -33.60 -14.81 -36.10
C ALA A 470 -35.12 -14.65 -36.22
N VAL A 471 -35.66 -13.48 -35.84
CA VAL A 471 -37.05 -13.09 -36.08
C VAL A 471 -37.35 -13.10 -37.59
N GLY A 472 -36.48 -12.51 -38.40
CA GLY A 472 -36.62 -12.52 -39.87
C GLY A 472 -36.76 -13.92 -40.47
N LYS A 473 -35.98 -14.90 -39.98
CA LYS A 473 -36.10 -16.31 -40.40
C LYS A 473 -37.44 -16.93 -40.01
N ALA A 474 -37.93 -16.66 -38.80
CA ALA A 474 -39.26 -17.10 -38.38
C ALA A 474 -40.37 -16.49 -39.25
N LEU A 475 -40.27 -15.20 -39.61
CA LEU A 475 -41.20 -14.52 -40.51
C LEU A 475 -41.22 -15.12 -41.92
N ILE A 476 -40.04 -15.46 -42.46
CA ILE A 476 -39.92 -16.14 -43.77
C ILE A 476 -40.51 -17.55 -43.72
N ARG A 477 -40.28 -18.28 -42.61
CA ARG A 477 -40.75 -19.66 -42.46
C ARG A 477 -42.27 -19.75 -42.28
N PHE A 478 -42.87 -18.76 -41.62
CA PHE A 478 -44.31 -18.70 -41.33
C PHE A 478 -44.97 -17.42 -41.90
N PRO A 479 -45.03 -17.25 -43.24
CA PRO A 479 -45.54 -16.03 -43.85
C PRO A 479 -47.06 -15.84 -43.62
N ASP A 480 -47.83 -16.93 -43.57
CA ASP A 480 -49.30 -16.89 -43.45
C ASP A 480 -49.81 -16.95 -42.00
N SER A 481 -48.91 -17.00 -41.00
CA SER A 481 -49.30 -17.14 -39.59
C SER A 481 -48.83 -15.97 -38.74
N GLN A 482 -49.72 -14.97 -38.58
CA GLN A 482 -49.46 -13.81 -37.72
C GLN A 482 -49.04 -14.20 -36.31
N ARG A 483 -49.62 -15.27 -35.75
CA ARG A 483 -49.30 -15.75 -34.40
C ARG A 483 -47.84 -16.16 -34.24
N HIS A 484 -47.28 -16.91 -35.20
CA HIS A 484 -45.87 -17.34 -35.15
C HIS A 484 -44.93 -16.12 -35.24
N GLN A 485 -45.29 -15.15 -36.08
CA GLN A 485 -44.53 -13.90 -36.22
C GLN A 485 -44.57 -13.08 -34.93
N ASP A 486 -45.75 -12.96 -34.31
CA ASP A 486 -45.94 -12.22 -33.06
C ASP A 486 -45.21 -12.88 -31.88
N ILE A 487 -45.17 -14.22 -31.84
CA ILE A 487 -44.38 -14.98 -30.86
C ILE A 487 -42.89 -14.70 -31.06
N ALA A 488 -42.39 -14.76 -32.31
CA ALA A 488 -40.99 -14.48 -32.60
C ALA A 488 -40.57 -13.07 -32.16
N LYS A 489 -41.40 -12.06 -32.45
CA LYS A 489 -41.17 -10.67 -32.02
C LYS A 489 -41.18 -10.53 -30.50
N SER A 490 -42.12 -11.19 -29.83
CA SER A 490 -42.21 -11.17 -28.36
C SER A 490 -41.00 -11.86 -27.72
N VAL A 491 -40.62 -13.06 -28.16
CA VAL A 491 -39.41 -13.76 -27.72
C VAL A 491 -38.17 -12.87 -27.88
N ALA A 492 -38.05 -12.16 -28.99
CA ALA A 492 -36.94 -11.23 -29.21
C ALA A 492 -36.91 -10.09 -28.18
N VAL A 493 -38.05 -9.44 -27.90
CA VAL A 493 -38.12 -8.40 -26.85
C VAL A 493 -37.70 -8.96 -25.51
N LEU A 494 -38.27 -10.10 -25.10
CA LEU A 494 -37.98 -10.70 -23.79
C LEU A 494 -36.51 -11.16 -23.68
N GLN A 495 -35.94 -11.72 -24.75
CA GLN A 495 -34.53 -12.11 -24.79
C GLN A 495 -33.59 -10.91 -24.71
N ILE A 496 -33.94 -9.77 -25.33
CA ILE A 496 -33.16 -8.52 -25.22
C ILE A 496 -33.21 -7.94 -23.81
N LEU A 497 -34.36 -8.03 -23.13
CA LEU A 497 -34.50 -7.57 -21.75
C LEU A 497 -33.55 -8.31 -20.80
N GLY A 498 -33.40 -9.62 -20.98
CA GLY A 498 -32.52 -10.49 -20.18
C GLY A 498 -32.89 -10.67 -18.71
N ASN A 499 -33.84 -9.87 -18.19
CA ASN A 499 -34.30 -9.85 -16.80
C ASN A 499 -35.73 -10.40 -16.60
N LEU A 500 -36.34 -10.94 -17.66
CA LEU A 500 -37.66 -11.59 -17.62
C LEU A 500 -37.56 -12.97 -18.30
N PRO A 501 -37.93 -14.07 -17.63
CA PRO A 501 -37.88 -15.40 -18.22
C PRO A 501 -38.75 -15.50 -19.48
N VAL A 502 -38.17 -16.04 -20.56
CA VAL A 502 -38.82 -16.14 -21.88
C VAL A 502 -39.68 -17.41 -21.94
N THR A 503 -40.60 -17.57 -21.00
CA THR A 503 -41.49 -18.73 -20.94
C THR A 503 -42.69 -18.56 -21.88
N VAL A 504 -43.28 -19.68 -22.30
CA VAL A 504 -44.52 -19.69 -23.10
C VAL A 504 -45.63 -18.88 -22.41
N GLN A 505 -45.74 -18.97 -21.08
CA GLN A 505 -46.70 -18.21 -20.28
C GLN A 505 -46.48 -16.69 -20.37
N ASN A 506 -45.23 -16.24 -20.22
CA ASN A 506 -44.90 -14.82 -20.25
C ASN A 506 -45.11 -14.23 -21.65
N VAL A 507 -44.72 -14.98 -22.69
CA VAL A 507 -44.98 -14.61 -24.09
C VAL A 507 -46.49 -14.46 -24.33
N ALA A 508 -47.30 -15.44 -23.92
CA ALA A 508 -48.75 -15.36 -24.07
C ALA A 508 -49.38 -14.18 -23.32
N SER A 509 -48.91 -13.91 -22.09
CA SER A 509 -49.42 -12.84 -21.24
C SER A 509 -49.17 -11.44 -21.82
N LEU A 510 -48.01 -11.25 -22.48
CA LEU A 510 -47.60 -9.98 -23.09
C LEU A 510 -48.13 -9.78 -24.52
N MET A 511 -48.74 -10.82 -25.09
CA MET A 511 -49.42 -10.81 -26.39
C MET A 511 -50.94 -10.62 -26.27
N GLN A 512 -51.48 -10.38 -25.08
CA GLN A 512 -52.91 -10.19 -24.85
C GLN A 512 -53.45 -8.97 -25.66
N PRO A 513 -54.32 -9.18 -26.67
CA PRO A 513 -54.62 -8.13 -27.66
C PRO A 513 -55.71 -7.14 -27.22
N SER A 514 -56.58 -7.51 -26.26
CA SER A 514 -57.65 -6.64 -25.76
C SER A 514 -58.08 -7.02 -24.34
N ILE A 515 -58.76 -6.09 -23.66
CA ILE A 515 -59.32 -6.26 -22.31
C ILE A 515 -60.28 -7.46 -22.24
N THR A 516 -61.05 -7.69 -23.31
CA THR A 516 -62.12 -8.70 -23.35
C THR A 516 -61.69 -10.01 -24.01
N ALA A 517 -60.46 -10.12 -24.52
CA ALA A 517 -60.00 -11.32 -25.21
C ALA A 517 -59.77 -12.49 -24.23
N PRO A 518 -60.05 -13.75 -24.65
CA PRO A 518 -59.70 -14.93 -23.86
C PRO A 518 -58.17 -15.11 -23.76
N SER A 519 -57.73 -15.99 -22.86
CA SER A 519 -56.31 -16.35 -22.72
C SER A 519 -55.71 -16.86 -24.03
N GLN A 520 -54.50 -16.43 -24.34
CA GLN A 520 -53.76 -16.84 -25.54
C GLN A 520 -52.86 -18.07 -25.30
N LEU A 521 -52.81 -18.59 -24.07
CA LEU A 521 -51.79 -19.57 -23.65
C LEU A 521 -51.75 -20.84 -24.51
N GLU A 522 -52.88 -21.55 -24.64
CA GLU A 522 -52.94 -22.82 -25.39
C GLU A 522 -52.53 -22.62 -26.86
N ALA A 523 -52.98 -21.52 -27.45
CA ALA A 523 -52.71 -21.15 -28.82
C ALA A 523 -51.22 -20.80 -29.05
N VAL A 524 -50.58 -20.15 -28.08
CA VAL A 524 -49.16 -19.81 -28.10
C VAL A 524 -48.30 -21.06 -27.88
N GLN A 525 -48.68 -21.92 -26.93
CA GLN A 525 -47.97 -23.17 -26.65
C GLN A 525 -47.87 -24.05 -27.89
N LYS A 526 -48.99 -24.26 -28.60
CA LYS A 526 -49.00 -25.05 -29.83
C LYS A 526 -48.06 -24.48 -30.90
N ALA A 527 -48.08 -23.16 -31.10
CA ALA A 527 -47.22 -22.51 -32.10
C ALA A 527 -45.73 -22.56 -31.70
N VAL A 528 -45.40 -22.47 -30.42
CA VAL A 528 -44.03 -22.63 -29.92
C VAL A 528 -43.52 -24.06 -30.15
N GLU A 529 -44.33 -25.08 -29.90
CA GLU A 529 -43.98 -26.48 -30.19
C GLU A 529 -43.71 -26.70 -31.69
N GLU A 530 -44.52 -26.09 -32.56
CA GLU A 530 -44.30 -26.09 -34.01
C GLU A 530 -42.98 -25.39 -34.40
N MET A 531 -42.61 -24.28 -33.74
CA MET A 531 -41.35 -23.57 -33.97
C MET A 531 -40.12 -24.34 -33.47
N LEU A 532 -40.18 -24.98 -32.30
CA LEU A 532 -39.08 -25.77 -31.74
C LEU A 532 -38.82 -27.06 -32.53
N GLY A 533 -39.87 -27.62 -33.16
CA GLY A 533 -39.75 -28.78 -34.04
C GLY A 533 -39.19 -28.47 -35.44
N ASP A 534 -39.10 -27.20 -35.83
CA ASP A 534 -38.65 -26.79 -37.16
C ASP A 534 -37.17 -26.35 -37.16
N VAL A 535 -36.32 -27.18 -37.76
CA VAL A 535 -34.85 -26.99 -37.83
C VAL A 535 -34.43 -25.67 -38.52
N HIS A 536 -35.30 -25.05 -39.32
CA HIS A 536 -35.01 -23.79 -40.00
C HIS A 536 -35.32 -22.56 -39.14
N VAL A 537 -36.07 -22.73 -38.05
CA VAL A 537 -36.31 -21.69 -37.06
C VAL A 537 -35.18 -21.78 -36.03
N PRO A 538 -34.37 -20.72 -35.84
CA PRO A 538 -33.24 -20.77 -34.90
C PRO A 538 -33.71 -20.59 -33.44
N LEU A 539 -34.76 -21.30 -33.02
CA LEU A 539 -35.36 -21.24 -31.68
C LEU A 539 -35.03 -22.53 -30.92
N GLY A 540 -34.53 -22.39 -29.69
CA GLY A 540 -34.28 -23.50 -28.77
C GLY A 540 -34.83 -23.23 -27.38
N GLU A 541 -34.60 -24.15 -26.45
CA GLU A 541 -35.02 -24.03 -25.06
C GLU A 541 -33.82 -24.19 -24.11
N LYS A 542 -33.67 -23.25 -23.17
CA LYS A 542 -32.63 -23.25 -22.12
C LYS A 542 -33.30 -23.02 -20.77
N ASP A 543 -33.20 -24.01 -19.87
CA ASP A 543 -33.79 -23.97 -18.52
C ASP A 543 -35.28 -23.53 -18.49
N GLY A 544 -36.09 -23.99 -19.46
CA GLY A 544 -37.52 -23.64 -19.56
C GLY A 544 -37.81 -22.29 -20.23
N SER A 545 -36.78 -21.57 -20.71
CA SER A 545 -36.92 -20.32 -21.47
C SER A 545 -36.62 -20.53 -22.95
N LEU A 546 -37.43 -19.92 -23.81
CA LEU A 546 -37.23 -19.87 -25.25
C LEU A 546 -36.07 -18.93 -25.57
N VAL A 547 -35.15 -19.38 -26.44
CA VAL A 547 -34.00 -18.58 -26.83
C VAL A 547 -33.76 -18.71 -28.32
N PHE A 548 -33.55 -17.58 -29.00
CA PHE A 548 -32.97 -17.60 -30.33
C PHE A 548 -31.49 -17.93 -30.23
N LEU A 549 -31.09 -19.02 -30.89
CA LEU A 549 -29.71 -19.49 -30.97
C LEU A 549 -29.01 -18.81 -32.15
N SER A 550 -27.76 -18.39 -31.99
CA SER A 550 -26.91 -18.10 -33.15
C SER A 550 -26.62 -19.34 -33.98
N GLU A 551 -26.27 -19.13 -35.25
CA GLU A 551 -25.86 -20.21 -36.16
C GLU A 551 -24.70 -21.02 -35.59
N LYS A 552 -23.78 -20.36 -34.87
CA LYS A 552 -22.61 -20.98 -34.24
C LYS A 552 -22.98 -21.93 -33.10
N LEU A 553 -23.94 -21.56 -32.24
CA LEU A 553 -24.39 -22.42 -31.16
C LEU A 553 -25.07 -23.70 -31.66
N ARG A 554 -25.80 -23.62 -32.77
CA ARG A 554 -26.47 -24.79 -33.36
C ARG A 554 -25.47 -25.86 -33.78
N ASP A 555 -24.35 -25.47 -34.38
CA ASP A 555 -23.31 -26.40 -34.82
C ASP A 555 -22.64 -27.08 -33.60
N ILE A 556 -22.44 -26.33 -32.51
CA ILE A 556 -21.88 -26.84 -31.24
C ILE A 556 -22.81 -27.86 -30.55
N GLU A 557 -24.12 -27.67 -30.58
CA GLU A 557 -25.06 -28.66 -30.01
C GLU A 557 -25.07 -29.98 -30.81
N GLN A 558 -24.97 -29.91 -32.14
CA GLN A 558 -24.82 -31.12 -32.98
C GLN A 558 -23.50 -31.84 -32.68
N GLU A 559 -22.41 -31.09 -32.50
CA GLU A 559 -21.11 -31.65 -32.12
C GLU A 559 -21.18 -32.39 -30.76
N ARG A 560 -21.87 -31.82 -29.75
CA ARG A 560 -22.07 -32.45 -28.43
C ARG A 560 -22.68 -33.83 -28.55
N GLY A 561 -23.71 -33.98 -29.39
CA GLY A 561 -24.40 -35.25 -29.62
C GLY A 561 -23.52 -36.31 -30.28
N ALA A 562 -22.54 -35.89 -31.09
CA ALA A 562 -21.63 -36.77 -31.83
C ALA A 562 -20.37 -37.19 -31.04
N LEU A 563 -20.18 -36.70 -29.82
CA LEU A 563 -18.99 -37.01 -29.00
C LEU A 563 -18.88 -38.51 -28.68
N ALA A 564 -17.75 -39.11 -29.03
CA ALA A 564 -17.43 -40.50 -28.75
C ALA A 564 -17.16 -40.75 -27.26
N LEU A 565 -17.84 -41.74 -26.68
CA LEU A 565 -17.70 -42.13 -25.28
C LEU A 565 -16.51 -43.08 -25.11
N ARG A 566 -15.38 -42.58 -24.59
CA ARG A 566 -14.21 -43.41 -24.27
C ARG A 566 -14.32 -43.94 -22.84
N SER A 567 -14.03 -45.24 -22.65
CA SER A 567 -14.16 -45.91 -21.35
C SER A 567 -13.30 -45.31 -20.24
N VAL A 568 -12.15 -44.70 -20.56
CA VAL A 568 -11.28 -44.04 -19.58
C VAL A 568 -11.91 -42.77 -19.02
N ASP A 569 -12.57 -41.98 -19.86
CA ASP A 569 -13.13 -40.70 -19.46
C ASP A 569 -14.41 -40.86 -18.64
N VAL A 570 -15.27 -41.82 -19.01
CA VAL A 570 -16.48 -42.16 -18.25
C VAL A 570 -16.12 -42.71 -16.87
N LYS A 571 -15.07 -43.55 -16.79
CA LYS A 571 -14.54 -44.04 -15.51
C LYS A 571 -14.05 -42.92 -14.60
N ARG A 572 -13.44 -41.87 -15.17
CA ARG A 572 -13.02 -40.69 -14.38
C ARG A 572 -14.22 -40.02 -13.71
N VAL A 573 -15.30 -39.79 -14.47
CA VAL A 573 -16.55 -39.21 -13.93
C VAL A 573 -17.13 -40.07 -12.80
N PHE A 574 -17.17 -41.39 -12.98
CA PHE A 574 -17.61 -42.32 -11.93
C PHE A 574 -16.71 -42.27 -10.69
N ASN A 575 -15.39 -42.27 -10.87
CA ASN A 575 -14.41 -42.19 -9.78
C ASN A 575 -14.55 -40.90 -8.98
N ASP A 576 -14.83 -39.79 -9.65
CA ASP A 576 -15.09 -38.51 -8.98
C ASP A 576 -16.40 -38.58 -8.18
N ALA A 577 -17.48 -39.13 -8.74
CA ALA A 577 -18.73 -39.31 -7.98
C ALA A 577 -18.55 -40.25 -6.77
N LEU A 578 -17.76 -41.31 -6.90
CA LEU A 578 -17.44 -42.22 -5.81
C LEU A 578 -16.61 -41.52 -4.71
N ARG A 579 -15.67 -40.64 -5.10
CA ARG A 579 -14.94 -39.78 -4.16
C ARG A 579 -15.91 -38.88 -3.37
N GLU A 580 -16.85 -38.23 -4.06
CA GLU A 580 -17.86 -37.36 -3.45
C GLU A 580 -18.83 -38.10 -2.51
N VAL A 581 -19.15 -39.38 -2.78
CA VAL A 581 -19.99 -40.19 -1.87
C VAL A 581 -19.31 -40.40 -0.51
N PHE A 582 -17.98 -40.44 -0.50
CA PHE A 582 -17.16 -40.61 0.70
C PHE A 582 -16.51 -39.29 1.14
N ASP A 583 -17.04 -38.12 0.76
CA ASP A 583 -16.56 -36.83 1.27
C ASP A 583 -17.48 -36.28 2.39
N PRO A 584 -16.97 -35.99 3.59
CA PRO A 584 -15.62 -36.27 4.06
C PRO A 584 -15.38 -37.77 4.30
N LEU A 585 -14.13 -38.20 4.13
CA LEU A 585 -13.73 -39.60 4.34
C LEU A 585 -14.17 -40.10 5.72
N PRO A 586 -14.60 -41.38 5.85
CA PRO A 586 -14.99 -41.95 7.13
C PRO A 586 -13.88 -41.75 8.16
N ARG A 587 -14.23 -41.14 9.31
CA ARG A 587 -13.31 -40.76 10.36
C ARG A 587 -13.91 -41.03 11.74
N VAL A 588 -13.08 -41.54 12.65
CA VAL A 588 -13.40 -41.86 14.04
C VAL A 588 -12.32 -41.33 14.97
N ASN A 589 -12.65 -41.16 16.26
CA ASN A 589 -11.68 -40.79 17.29
C ASN A 589 -11.40 -41.99 18.20
N LEU A 590 -10.22 -42.56 18.08
CA LEU A 590 -9.72 -43.63 18.92
C LEU A 590 -9.24 -43.07 20.27
N HIS A 591 -9.69 -43.66 21.38
CA HIS A 591 -9.43 -43.21 22.76
C HIS A 591 -9.67 -41.70 23.02
N GLY A 592 -10.50 -41.05 22.18
CA GLY A 592 -10.82 -39.63 22.28
C GLY A 592 -9.74 -38.65 21.80
N THR A 593 -8.56 -39.14 21.39
CA THR A 593 -7.37 -38.32 21.13
C THR A 593 -6.73 -38.57 19.76
N LEU A 594 -6.81 -39.79 19.19
CA LEU A 594 -6.33 -40.09 17.84
C LEU A 594 -7.47 -40.07 16.82
N ALA A 595 -7.38 -39.16 15.86
CA ALA A 595 -8.27 -39.14 14.71
C ALA A 595 -7.80 -40.13 13.64
N VAL A 596 -8.59 -41.18 13.39
CA VAL A 596 -8.32 -42.20 12.36
C VAL A 596 -9.32 -42.02 11.23
N ALA A 597 -8.81 -41.88 10.00
CA ALA A 597 -9.62 -41.85 8.78
C ALA A 597 -9.28 -43.04 7.88
N SER A 598 -10.23 -43.49 7.07
CA SER A 598 -9.98 -44.49 6.03
C SER A 598 -9.79 -43.80 4.67
N GLY A 599 -8.74 -44.16 3.94
CA GLY A 599 -8.60 -43.80 2.52
C GLY A 599 -9.60 -44.55 1.65
N LEU A 600 -9.73 -44.14 0.39
CA LEU A 600 -10.67 -44.69 -0.57
C LEU A 600 -9.95 -45.07 -1.86
N LYS A 601 -10.13 -46.32 -2.26
CA LYS A 601 -9.67 -46.87 -3.54
C LYS A 601 -10.83 -47.58 -4.23
N VAL A 602 -10.73 -47.70 -5.54
CA VAL A 602 -11.68 -48.46 -6.35
C VAL A 602 -10.95 -49.57 -7.10
N GLN A 603 -11.56 -50.75 -7.14
CA GLN A 603 -11.06 -51.89 -7.89
C GLN A 603 -11.92 -52.10 -9.13
N THR A 604 -11.26 -52.25 -10.29
CA THR A 604 -11.91 -52.60 -11.56
C THR A 604 -11.12 -53.72 -12.21
N GLY A 605 -11.64 -54.94 -12.16
CA GLY A 605 -10.88 -56.13 -12.54
C GLY A 605 -9.70 -56.36 -11.60
N SER A 606 -8.48 -56.41 -12.16
CA SER A 606 -7.22 -56.56 -11.40
C SER A 606 -6.56 -55.23 -11.00
N ALA A 607 -7.06 -54.10 -11.50
CA ALA A 607 -6.47 -52.79 -11.22
C ALA A 607 -7.12 -52.12 -10.00
N VAL A 608 -6.31 -51.61 -9.08
CA VAL A 608 -6.74 -50.81 -7.93
C VAL A 608 -6.28 -49.37 -8.14
N THR A 609 -7.23 -48.44 -8.16
CA THR A 609 -6.97 -47.00 -8.36
C THR A 609 -7.28 -46.26 -7.07
N SER A 610 -6.34 -45.41 -6.63
CA SER A 610 -6.60 -44.54 -5.49
C SER A 610 -7.49 -43.36 -5.86
N LEU A 611 -8.45 -43.06 -5.00
CA LEU A 611 -9.36 -41.93 -5.15
C LEU A 611 -9.07 -40.81 -4.13
N ALA A 612 -8.86 -41.15 -2.86
CA ALA A 612 -8.58 -40.17 -1.81
C ALA A 612 -7.89 -40.82 -0.59
N GLY A 613 -7.11 -40.05 0.17
CA GLY A 613 -6.57 -40.50 1.46
C GLY A 613 -5.53 -41.62 1.37
N ASP A 614 -4.67 -41.64 0.34
CA ASP A 614 -3.63 -42.66 0.16
C ASP A 614 -2.66 -42.81 1.33
N GLN A 615 -2.45 -41.73 2.08
CA GLN A 615 -1.55 -41.70 3.24
C GLN A 615 -2.22 -42.23 4.52
N ASN A 616 -3.53 -42.49 4.50
CA ASN A 616 -4.22 -43.07 5.64
C ASN A 616 -3.75 -44.52 5.83
N ALA A 617 -3.45 -44.90 7.08
CA ALA A 617 -3.00 -46.27 7.40
C ALA A 617 -4.04 -47.34 7.04
N ILE A 618 -5.33 -46.98 7.07
CA ILE A 618 -6.47 -47.85 6.76
C ILE A 618 -7.06 -47.44 5.42
N GLN A 619 -7.32 -48.40 4.54
CA GLN A 619 -7.81 -48.15 3.17
C GLN A 619 -9.11 -48.91 2.91
N THR A 620 -10.13 -48.23 2.40
CA THR A 620 -11.37 -48.83 1.91
C THR A 620 -11.28 -49.06 0.41
N ILE A 621 -11.44 -50.29 -0.05
CA ILE A 621 -11.44 -50.66 -1.47
C ILE A 621 -12.85 -51.01 -1.90
N VAL A 622 -13.41 -50.20 -2.81
CA VAL A 622 -14.75 -50.39 -3.37
C VAL A 622 -14.67 -51.20 -4.66
N GLU A 623 -15.52 -52.21 -4.80
CA GLU A 623 -15.64 -53.00 -6.01
C GLU A 623 -17.11 -53.17 -6.40
N LEU A 624 -17.44 -52.83 -7.65
CA LEU A 624 -18.74 -53.10 -8.26
C LEU A 624 -18.63 -54.30 -9.20
N VAL A 625 -19.45 -55.32 -8.97
CA VAL A 625 -19.45 -56.57 -9.76
C VAL A 625 -20.82 -56.85 -10.38
N PRO A 626 -20.90 -57.44 -11.59
CA PRO A 626 -22.16 -57.91 -12.15
C PRO A 626 -22.89 -58.85 -11.20
N ALA A 627 -24.23 -58.88 -11.27
CA ALA A 627 -25.03 -59.72 -10.38
C ALA A 627 -24.68 -61.22 -10.47
N ALA A 628 -24.23 -61.70 -11.64
CA ALA A 628 -23.79 -63.08 -11.85
C ALA A 628 -22.48 -63.43 -11.14
N ASP A 629 -21.59 -62.45 -10.92
CA ASP A 629 -20.24 -62.65 -10.37
C ASP A 629 -20.12 -62.30 -8.88
N HIS A 630 -21.22 -61.86 -8.26
CA HIS A 630 -21.24 -61.32 -6.90
C HIS A 630 -20.70 -62.28 -5.85
N ASP A 631 -21.09 -63.56 -5.90
CA ASP A 631 -20.66 -64.55 -4.91
C ASP A 631 -19.17 -64.92 -5.07
N ALA A 632 -18.68 -64.98 -6.31
CA ALA A 632 -17.26 -65.19 -6.59
C ALA A 632 -16.40 -64.00 -6.11
N GLY A 633 -16.86 -62.77 -6.37
CA GLY A 633 -16.21 -61.55 -5.88
C GLY A 633 -16.14 -61.50 -4.35
N ARG A 634 -17.22 -61.88 -3.67
CA ARG A 634 -17.28 -61.93 -2.20
C ARG A 634 -16.31 -62.94 -1.61
N ALA A 635 -16.21 -64.13 -2.19
CA ALA A 635 -15.30 -65.17 -1.73
C ALA A 635 -13.83 -64.73 -1.84
N ARG A 636 -13.45 -64.09 -2.96
CA ARG A 636 -12.10 -63.55 -3.18
C ARG A 636 -11.74 -62.47 -2.16
N MET A 637 -12.61 -61.47 -1.99
CA MET A 637 -12.36 -60.35 -1.06
C MET A 637 -12.22 -60.82 0.41
N LEU A 638 -12.95 -61.88 0.80
CA LEU A 638 -12.81 -62.53 2.10
C LEU A 638 -11.42 -63.16 2.31
N ASP A 639 -10.87 -63.83 1.29
CA ASP A 639 -9.55 -64.44 1.36
C ASP A 639 -8.43 -63.38 1.42
N ASP A 640 -8.50 -62.39 0.52
CA ASP A 640 -7.53 -61.28 0.44
C ASP A 640 -7.43 -60.52 1.78
N SER A 641 -8.57 -60.30 2.45
CA SER A 641 -8.61 -59.59 3.73
C SER A 641 -7.89 -60.29 4.89
N ARG A 642 -7.58 -61.59 4.78
CA ARG A 642 -6.81 -62.35 5.80
C ARG A 642 -5.30 -62.27 5.60
N SER A 643 -4.86 -61.77 4.45
CA SER A 643 -3.43 -61.66 4.11
C SER A 643 -2.72 -60.56 4.91
N ARG A 644 -1.37 -60.63 4.97
CA ARG A 644 -0.55 -59.58 5.60
C ARG A 644 -0.72 -58.21 4.93
N THR A 645 -0.98 -58.18 3.63
CA THR A 645 -1.24 -56.97 2.84
C THR A 645 -2.66 -56.43 3.03
N GLY A 646 -3.63 -57.30 3.38
CA GLY A 646 -5.01 -56.93 3.69
C GLY A 646 -5.26 -56.50 5.14
N ARG A 647 -4.25 -56.53 6.02
CA ARG A 647 -4.40 -56.35 7.48
C ARG A 647 -5.01 -55.00 7.91
N ASN A 648 -4.89 -53.98 7.06
CA ASN A 648 -5.41 -52.62 7.25
C ASN A 648 -6.42 -52.23 6.14
N VAL A 649 -6.96 -53.20 5.40
CA VAL A 649 -7.84 -52.95 4.24
C VAL A 649 -9.28 -53.36 4.54
N ILE A 650 -10.21 -52.44 4.33
CA ILE A 650 -11.66 -52.67 4.36
C ILE A 650 -12.13 -52.86 2.92
N GLY A 651 -12.66 -54.02 2.56
CA GLY A 651 -13.34 -54.22 1.28
C GLY A 651 -14.79 -53.73 1.34
N LEU A 652 -15.32 -53.15 0.26
CA LEU A 652 -16.74 -52.84 0.08
C LEU A 652 -17.20 -53.36 -1.28
N LEU A 653 -17.99 -54.42 -1.27
CA LEU A 653 -18.49 -55.09 -2.48
C LEU A 653 -19.96 -54.76 -2.71
N ALA A 654 -20.32 -54.31 -3.93
CA ALA A 654 -21.70 -54.08 -4.35
C ALA A 654 -21.95 -54.51 -5.80
N ARG A 655 -23.22 -54.53 -6.22
CA ARG A 655 -23.62 -54.93 -7.58
C ARG A 655 -23.57 -53.74 -8.55
N THR A 656 -23.28 -53.97 -9.83
CA THR A 656 -23.32 -52.93 -10.87
C THR A 656 -24.74 -52.43 -11.15
N ASN A 657 -24.87 -51.17 -11.55
CA ASN A 657 -26.14 -50.51 -11.86
C ASN A 657 -26.02 -49.70 -13.17
N PRO A 658 -26.75 -50.07 -14.25
CA PRO A 658 -26.65 -49.42 -15.57
C PRO A 658 -26.95 -47.92 -15.57
N ASP A 659 -27.85 -47.46 -14.68
CA ASP A 659 -28.21 -46.04 -14.57
C ASP A 659 -26.99 -45.14 -14.26
N LEU A 660 -25.96 -45.70 -13.59
CA LEU A 660 -24.74 -44.98 -13.25
C LEU A 660 -23.90 -44.68 -14.50
N ASP A 661 -23.86 -45.61 -15.45
CA ASP A 661 -23.11 -45.47 -16.70
C ASP A 661 -23.75 -44.40 -17.60
N ASP A 662 -25.09 -44.39 -17.70
CA ASP A 662 -25.83 -43.40 -18.49
C ASP A 662 -25.65 -41.96 -17.96
N LEU A 663 -25.72 -41.79 -16.64
CA LEU A 663 -25.46 -40.50 -16.01
C LEU A 663 -24.01 -40.04 -16.21
N ALA A 664 -23.05 -40.94 -16.07
CA ALA A 664 -21.63 -40.63 -16.30
C ALA A 664 -21.35 -40.24 -17.76
N ASN A 665 -22.04 -40.87 -18.72
CA ASN A 665 -21.95 -40.55 -20.14
C ASN A 665 -22.43 -39.12 -20.46
N GLU A 666 -23.58 -38.70 -19.93
CA GLU A 666 -24.13 -37.36 -20.14
C GLU A 666 -23.31 -36.26 -19.46
N ILE A 667 -22.77 -36.53 -18.26
CA ILE A 667 -21.83 -35.64 -17.58
C ILE A 667 -20.57 -35.43 -18.43
N TYR A 668 -20.00 -36.52 -18.96
CA TYR A 668 -18.82 -36.45 -19.81
C TYR A 668 -19.07 -35.59 -21.06
N ARG A 669 -20.17 -35.82 -21.79
CA ARG A 669 -20.51 -35.04 -22.99
C ARG A 669 -20.62 -33.56 -22.71
N SER A 670 -21.28 -33.21 -21.60
CA SER A 670 -21.51 -31.82 -21.19
C SER A 670 -20.21 -31.12 -20.77
N GLN A 671 -19.34 -31.82 -20.03
CA GLN A 671 -18.01 -31.30 -19.68
C GLN A 671 -17.10 -31.17 -20.91
N ARG A 672 -17.12 -32.18 -21.79
CA ARG A 672 -16.20 -32.24 -22.93
C ARG A 672 -16.52 -31.20 -23.99
N ILE A 673 -17.80 -30.94 -24.30
CA ILE A 673 -18.15 -29.88 -25.24
C ILE A 673 -17.77 -28.50 -24.71
N ALA A 674 -17.95 -28.28 -23.40
CA ALA A 674 -17.56 -27.03 -22.75
C ALA A 674 -16.04 -26.84 -22.74
N GLU A 675 -15.25 -27.91 -22.61
CA GLU A 675 -13.79 -27.87 -22.75
C GLU A 675 -13.36 -27.52 -24.18
N LEU A 676 -13.96 -28.14 -25.20
CA LEU A 676 -13.61 -27.93 -26.62
C LEU A 676 -13.81 -26.47 -27.04
N HIS A 677 -14.87 -25.82 -26.54
CA HIS A 677 -15.25 -24.45 -26.90
C HIS A 677 -14.92 -23.41 -25.81
N ARG A 678 -14.08 -23.75 -24.83
CA ARG A 678 -13.74 -22.86 -23.69
C ARG A 678 -13.08 -21.54 -24.13
N ASN A 679 -12.29 -21.57 -25.19
CA ASN A 679 -11.50 -20.43 -25.66
C ASN A 679 -12.21 -19.59 -26.73
N GLU A 680 -13.46 -19.89 -27.05
CA GLU A 680 -14.21 -19.14 -28.05
C GLU A 680 -14.39 -17.67 -27.60
N PRO A 681 -14.05 -16.67 -28.43
CA PRO A 681 -14.24 -15.25 -28.10
C PRO A 681 -15.72 -14.84 -28.12
N ASP A 682 -16.59 -15.67 -28.69
CA ASP A 682 -18.02 -15.43 -28.77
C ASP A 682 -18.70 -15.60 -27.40
N GLN A 683 -19.34 -14.53 -26.90
CA GLN A 683 -19.97 -14.51 -25.59
C GLN A 683 -21.12 -15.52 -25.48
N GLU A 684 -21.87 -15.76 -26.57
CA GLU A 684 -23.01 -16.67 -26.58
C GLU A 684 -22.55 -18.13 -26.43
N VAL A 685 -21.42 -18.46 -27.08
CA VAL A 685 -20.76 -19.77 -26.93
C VAL A 685 -20.25 -19.97 -25.50
N ARG A 686 -19.69 -18.93 -24.88
CA ARG A 686 -19.27 -18.98 -23.48
C ARG A 686 -20.44 -19.22 -22.53
N ASP A 687 -21.56 -18.54 -22.74
CA ASP A 687 -22.76 -18.68 -21.91
C ASP A 687 -23.43 -20.06 -22.09
N TYR A 688 -23.32 -20.66 -23.27
CA TYR A 688 -23.71 -22.05 -23.51
C TYR A 688 -22.78 -23.04 -22.80
N CYS A 689 -21.47 -22.88 -22.93
CA CYS A 689 -20.48 -23.73 -22.24
C CYS A 689 -20.67 -23.67 -20.72
N ALA A 690 -20.95 -22.48 -20.17
CA ALA A 690 -21.30 -22.31 -18.76
C ALA A 690 -22.57 -23.11 -18.39
N GLY A 691 -23.64 -23.01 -19.20
CA GLY A 691 -24.87 -23.80 -18.99
C GLY A 691 -24.65 -25.32 -19.06
N GLN A 692 -23.78 -25.81 -19.94
CA GLN A 692 -23.43 -27.24 -20.01
C GLN A 692 -22.67 -27.70 -18.76
N LEU A 693 -21.81 -26.85 -18.19
CA LEU A 693 -21.14 -27.14 -16.92
C LEU A 693 -22.14 -27.18 -15.75
N ASP A 694 -23.11 -26.27 -15.71
CA ASP A 694 -24.18 -26.28 -14.71
C ASP A 694 -25.05 -27.54 -14.82
N ARG A 695 -25.39 -27.98 -16.04
CA ARG A 695 -26.07 -29.25 -16.29
C ARG A 695 -25.24 -30.44 -15.80
N ALA A 696 -23.95 -30.46 -16.10
CA ALA A 696 -23.05 -31.50 -15.63
C ALA A 696 -23.01 -31.57 -14.09
N ALA A 697 -23.02 -30.42 -13.40
CA ALA A 697 -23.07 -30.35 -11.95
C ALA A 697 -24.39 -30.92 -11.38
N LYS A 698 -25.54 -30.57 -11.97
CA LYS A 698 -26.84 -31.14 -11.56
C LYS A 698 -26.87 -32.66 -11.72
N LEU A 699 -26.37 -33.18 -12.85
CA LEU A 699 -26.29 -34.63 -13.10
C LEU A 699 -25.29 -35.34 -12.18
N ALA A 700 -24.17 -34.69 -11.82
CA ALA A 700 -23.20 -35.23 -10.88
C ALA A 700 -23.80 -35.48 -9.49
N VAL A 701 -24.67 -34.60 -9.00
CA VAL A 701 -25.40 -34.81 -7.74
C VAL A 701 -26.32 -36.03 -7.82
N GLN A 702 -26.99 -36.23 -8.95
CA GLN A 702 -27.83 -37.42 -9.18
C GLN A 702 -26.99 -38.70 -9.22
N LEU A 703 -25.85 -38.66 -9.91
CA LEU A 703 -24.90 -39.78 -9.98
C LEU A 703 -24.36 -40.14 -8.58
N GLN A 704 -24.01 -39.14 -7.76
CA GLN A 704 -23.57 -39.32 -6.38
C GLN A 704 -24.67 -40.01 -5.54
N SER A 705 -25.91 -39.52 -5.61
CA SER A 705 -27.04 -40.09 -4.88
C SER A 705 -27.28 -41.56 -5.25
N LYS A 706 -27.28 -41.88 -6.54
CA LYS A 706 -27.49 -43.24 -7.04
C LYS A 706 -26.31 -44.17 -6.73
N THR A 707 -25.08 -43.65 -6.74
CA THR A 707 -23.87 -44.39 -6.33
C THR A 707 -23.96 -44.77 -4.86
N LYS A 708 -24.34 -43.82 -3.98
CA LYS A 708 -24.58 -44.07 -2.56
C LYS A 708 -25.63 -45.16 -2.33
N GLN A 709 -26.77 -45.08 -3.03
CA GLN A 709 -27.84 -46.08 -2.95
C GLN A 709 -27.35 -47.48 -3.37
N THR A 710 -26.52 -47.56 -4.40
CA THR A 710 -25.97 -48.82 -4.89
C THR A 710 -25.04 -49.46 -3.85
N LEU A 711 -24.17 -48.66 -3.22
CA LEU A 711 -23.26 -49.13 -2.17
C LEU A 711 -23.96 -49.49 -0.86
N GLN A 712 -25.07 -48.85 -0.52
CA GLN A 712 -25.91 -49.22 0.64
C GLN A 712 -26.44 -50.66 0.55
N GLY A 713 -26.63 -51.18 -0.66
CA GLY A 713 -27.00 -52.58 -0.90
C GLY A 713 -25.84 -53.57 -0.81
N GLY A 714 -24.62 -53.12 -0.52
CA GLY A 714 -23.39 -53.92 -0.52
C GLY A 714 -23.01 -54.54 0.84
N SER A 715 -21.80 -55.10 0.90
CA SER A 715 -21.21 -55.69 2.10
C SER A 715 -19.77 -55.21 2.33
N PHE A 716 -19.46 -54.83 3.56
CA PHE A 716 -18.09 -54.62 4.00
C PHE A 716 -17.39 -55.95 4.29
N VAL A 717 -16.07 -55.99 4.09
CA VAL A 717 -15.21 -57.14 4.38
C VAL A 717 -13.95 -56.68 5.10
N PHE A 718 -13.65 -57.25 6.27
CA PHE A 718 -12.42 -56.97 7.01
C PHE A 718 -11.94 -58.22 7.75
N ARG A 719 -10.64 -58.55 7.66
CA ARG A 719 -9.98 -59.68 8.32
C ARG A 719 -10.78 -61.00 8.30
N GLY A 720 -11.36 -61.33 7.14
CA GLY A 720 -12.08 -62.57 6.90
C GLY A 720 -13.54 -62.60 7.38
N GLN A 721 -14.10 -61.46 7.81
CA GLN A 721 -15.50 -61.28 8.16
C GLN A 721 -16.21 -60.39 7.13
N ALA A 722 -17.45 -60.73 6.78
CA ALA A 722 -18.29 -59.93 5.88
C ALA A 722 -19.55 -59.44 6.59
N THR A 723 -19.80 -58.14 6.56
CA THR A 723 -20.91 -57.47 7.25
C THR A 723 -21.69 -56.64 6.25
N ALA A 724 -23.01 -56.86 6.15
CA ALA A 724 -23.86 -56.04 5.28
C ALA A 724 -23.83 -54.55 5.72
N VAL A 725 -23.76 -53.62 4.77
CA VAL A 725 -23.71 -52.18 5.07
C VAL A 725 -24.92 -51.77 5.92
N SER A 726 -26.11 -52.22 5.51
CA SER A 726 -27.38 -51.98 6.20
C SER A 726 -27.46 -52.55 7.62
N ALA A 727 -26.65 -53.56 7.96
CA ALA A 727 -26.61 -54.13 9.31
C ALA A 727 -25.89 -53.20 10.30
N LEU A 728 -24.99 -52.32 9.82
CA LEU A 728 -24.31 -51.33 10.64
C LEU A 728 -25.10 -50.02 10.73
N ASN A 729 -25.55 -49.49 9.58
CA ASN A 729 -26.39 -48.30 9.50
C ASN A 729 -27.12 -48.23 8.14
N VAL A 730 -28.26 -47.54 8.09
CA VAL A 730 -28.97 -47.21 6.84
C VAL A 730 -28.15 -46.21 6.01
N ASP A 731 -27.47 -45.26 6.65
CA ASP A 731 -26.56 -44.34 5.96
C ASP A 731 -25.18 -44.99 5.73
N LEU A 732 -24.69 -44.92 4.49
CA LEU A 732 -23.42 -45.53 4.07
C LEU A 732 -22.21 -45.01 4.86
N LEU A 733 -22.13 -43.68 5.07
CA LEU A 733 -20.99 -43.06 5.74
C LEU A 733 -21.01 -43.41 7.23
N GLU A 734 -22.17 -43.39 7.87
CA GLU A 734 -22.30 -43.81 9.26
C GLU A 734 -22.02 -45.31 9.45
N ALA A 735 -22.39 -46.15 8.48
CA ALA A 735 -22.02 -47.56 8.47
C ALA A 735 -20.50 -47.75 8.37
N ALA A 736 -19.85 -47.01 7.46
CA ALA A 736 -18.39 -47.03 7.29
C ALA A 736 -17.66 -46.55 8.56
N LYS A 737 -18.16 -45.48 9.22
CA LYS A 737 -17.59 -44.99 10.49
C LYS A 737 -17.69 -46.02 11.62
N LYS A 738 -18.84 -46.69 11.76
CA LYS A 738 -19.02 -47.74 12.78
C LYS A 738 -18.01 -48.88 12.60
N LEU A 739 -17.86 -49.38 11.37
CA LEU A 739 -16.85 -50.40 11.09
C LEU A 739 -15.43 -49.87 11.33
N LEU A 740 -15.15 -48.63 10.92
CA LEU A 740 -13.84 -48.02 11.07
C LEU A 740 -13.42 -47.89 12.55
N ALA A 741 -14.36 -47.69 13.48
CA ALA A 741 -14.06 -47.67 14.92
C ALA A 741 -13.42 -49.00 15.37
N ASP A 742 -14.06 -50.12 15.05
CA ASP A 742 -13.59 -51.46 15.40
C ASP A 742 -12.27 -51.80 14.68
N VAL A 743 -12.08 -51.29 13.46
CA VAL A 743 -10.86 -51.48 12.67
C VAL A 743 -9.71 -50.64 13.25
N ALA A 744 -9.97 -49.40 13.68
CA ALA A 744 -8.97 -48.51 14.25
C ALA A 744 -8.37 -49.07 15.55
N ASP A 745 -9.20 -49.63 16.45
CA ASP A 745 -8.75 -50.33 17.67
C ASP A 745 -7.77 -51.47 17.36
N GLN A 746 -7.99 -52.19 16.26
CA GLN A 746 -7.19 -53.35 15.85
C GLN A 746 -5.92 -53.01 15.05
N VAL A 747 -5.83 -51.80 14.48
CA VAL A 747 -4.69 -51.35 13.68
C VAL A 747 -3.71 -50.53 14.54
N PHE A 748 -4.23 -49.75 15.49
CA PHE A 748 -3.43 -48.91 16.41
C PHE A 748 -3.42 -49.48 17.83
N ASP A 749 -3.12 -50.78 17.96
CA ASP A 749 -3.18 -51.53 19.23
C ASP A 749 -2.18 -51.05 20.29
N ARG A 750 -1.14 -50.28 19.91
CA ARG A 750 -0.15 -49.69 20.82
C ARG A 750 -0.39 -48.21 21.11
N TYR A 751 -1.48 -47.61 20.60
CA TYR A 751 -1.83 -46.21 20.92
C TYR A 751 -2.05 -45.98 22.42
N ALA A 752 -2.58 -46.99 23.13
CA ALA A 752 -2.81 -46.96 24.57
C ALA A 752 -1.54 -46.77 25.44
N GLU A 753 -0.35 -46.90 24.87
CA GLU A 753 0.92 -46.61 25.58
C GLU A 753 1.15 -45.11 25.81
N ALA A 754 0.58 -44.24 24.97
CA ALA A 754 0.62 -42.79 25.12
C ALA A 754 -0.64 -42.13 24.49
N PRO A 755 -1.84 -42.35 25.06
CA PRO A 755 -3.12 -41.96 24.45
C PRO A 755 -3.45 -40.47 24.65
N VAL A 756 -2.45 -39.61 24.49
CA VAL A 756 -2.55 -38.16 24.72
C VAL A 756 -2.07 -37.40 23.50
N ARG A 757 -2.63 -36.20 23.32
CA ARG A 757 -2.19 -35.22 22.33
C ARG A 757 -1.80 -33.94 23.05
N VAL A 758 -0.51 -33.81 23.34
CA VAL A 758 0.03 -32.66 24.06
C VAL A 758 0.13 -31.44 23.15
N ALA A 759 0.25 -30.25 23.73
CA ALA A 759 0.45 -29.03 22.96
C ALA A 759 1.88 -28.98 22.40
N THR A 760 2.07 -28.28 21.27
CA THR A 760 3.38 -28.18 20.59
C THR A 760 4.47 -27.61 21.50
N ASP A 761 4.09 -26.71 22.42
CA ASP A 761 4.97 -26.05 23.39
C ASP A 761 5.16 -26.84 24.69
N THR A 762 4.50 -27.99 24.87
CA THR A 762 4.62 -28.80 26.09
C THR A 762 6.06 -29.24 26.31
N ALA A 763 6.77 -29.71 25.28
CA ALA A 763 8.18 -30.10 25.40
C ALA A 763 9.08 -28.91 25.81
N GLU A 764 8.86 -27.72 25.23
CA GLU A 764 9.58 -26.49 25.58
C GLU A 764 9.30 -26.08 27.04
N LYS A 765 8.03 -26.03 27.43
CA LYS A 765 7.63 -25.67 28.80
C LYS A 765 8.17 -26.68 29.80
N PHE A 766 8.17 -27.96 29.46
CA PHE A 766 8.71 -29.03 30.29
C PHE A 766 10.22 -28.83 30.55
N LEU A 767 11.00 -28.53 29.51
CA LEU A 767 12.44 -28.28 29.63
C LEU A 767 12.79 -26.99 30.38
N LYS A 768 11.91 -25.97 30.35
CA LYS A 768 12.11 -24.70 31.08
C LYS A 768 11.91 -24.82 32.60
N VAL A 769 11.33 -25.91 33.09
CA VAL A 769 11.11 -26.11 34.52
C VAL A 769 12.42 -26.54 35.19
N ALA A 770 13.02 -25.63 35.95
CA ALA A 770 14.30 -25.87 36.63
C ALA A 770 14.23 -26.96 37.72
N ASN A 771 13.09 -27.09 38.41
CA ASN A 771 12.90 -28.10 39.45
C ASN A 771 11.82 -29.11 39.02
N PRO A 772 12.16 -30.39 38.84
CA PRO A 772 11.18 -31.42 38.46
C PRO A 772 9.95 -31.50 39.37
N SER A 773 10.03 -31.03 40.64
CA SER A 773 8.87 -30.97 41.54
C SER A 773 7.81 -29.92 41.18
N ALA A 774 8.15 -28.96 40.32
CA ALA A 774 7.24 -27.93 39.82
C ALA A 774 6.50 -28.37 38.54
N ILE A 775 6.78 -29.57 38.02
CA ILE A 775 6.08 -30.15 36.87
C ILE A 775 4.71 -30.66 37.35
N ASN A 776 3.64 -29.99 36.91
CA ASN A 776 2.27 -30.37 37.25
C ASN A 776 1.65 -31.24 36.14
N SER A 777 0.43 -31.74 36.37
CA SER A 777 -0.31 -32.60 35.42
C SER A 777 -0.61 -31.96 34.06
N SER A 778 -0.55 -30.63 33.93
CA SER A 778 -0.73 -29.95 32.63
C SER A 778 0.53 -30.02 31.76
N LEU A 779 1.71 -30.09 32.38
CA LEU A 779 2.99 -30.27 31.69
C LEU A 779 3.36 -31.75 31.59
N ASP A 780 2.78 -32.61 32.44
CA ASP A 780 3.03 -34.04 32.48
C ASP A 780 1.74 -34.87 32.40
N PRO A 781 1.01 -34.85 31.26
CA PRO A 781 -0.26 -35.55 31.11
C PRO A 781 -0.14 -37.08 31.12
N LEU A 782 1.06 -37.63 30.91
CA LEU A 782 1.33 -39.08 31.05
C LEU A 782 1.80 -39.48 32.45
N GLY A 783 2.06 -38.53 33.36
CA GLY A 783 2.59 -38.83 34.69
C GLY A 783 3.98 -39.48 34.64
N LEU A 784 4.88 -38.93 33.82
CA LEU A 784 6.27 -39.36 33.67
C LEU A 784 7.16 -38.92 34.83
N VAL A 785 6.73 -37.97 35.66
CA VAL A 785 7.41 -37.51 36.88
C VAL A 785 6.67 -38.02 38.11
N GLN A 786 7.40 -38.60 39.06
CA GLN A 786 6.87 -39.09 40.33
C GLN A 786 7.64 -38.52 41.51
N THR A 787 6.99 -38.42 42.67
CA THR A 787 7.67 -38.05 43.92
C THR A 787 7.94 -39.31 44.74
N VAL A 788 9.23 -39.62 44.96
CA VAL A 788 9.69 -40.73 45.80
C VAL A 788 10.52 -40.17 46.95
N ALA A 789 10.12 -40.46 48.19
CA ALA A 789 10.80 -40.00 49.41
C ALA A 789 11.09 -38.47 49.44
N GLY A 790 10.12 -37.66 48.98
CA GLY A 790 10.24 -36.19 48.94
C GLY A 790 11.13 -35.64 47.81
N ARG A 791 11.66 -36.50 46.93
CA ARG A 791 12.44 -36.12 45.74
C ARG A 791 11.65 -36.46 44.47
N SER A 792 11.64 -35.55 43.51
CA SER A 792 11.02 -35.79 42.20
C SER A 792 11.98 -36.59 41.32
N THR A 793 11.50 -37.71 40.77
CA THR A 793 12.25 -38.62 39.91
C THR A 793 11.44 -38.95 38.65
N PHE A 794 12.11 -39.30 37.56
CA PHE A 794 11.46 -39.69 36.30
C PHE A 794 11.13 -41.18 36.29
N ARG A 795 9.96 -41.54 35.76
CA ARG A 795 9.49 -42.92 35.59
C ARG A 795 10.06 -43.56 34.33
N SER A 796 11.34 -43.89 34.38
CA SER A 796 12.08 -44.56 33.30
C SER A 796 11.49 -45.93 32.89
N ASP A 797 10.53 -46.47 33.64
CA ASP A 797 9.78 -47.71 33.43
C ASP A 797 8.42 -47.50 32.71
N HIS A 798 8.04 -46.27 32.36
CA HIS A 798 6.80 -46.00 31.63
C HIS A 798 6.84 -46.61 30.21
N LYS A 799 5.75 -47.27 29.77
CA LYS A 799 5.70 -48.01 28.49
C LYS A 799 6.12 -47.16 27.28
N SER A 800 5.72 -45.89 27.24
CA SER A 800 6.11 -44.98 26.15
C SER A 800 7.62 -44.70 26.10
N MET A 801 8.29 -44.56 27.26
CA MET A 801 9.75 -44.40 27.33
C MET A 801 10.47 -45.70 26.97
N ILE A 802 9.95 -46.86 27.40
CA ILE A 802 10.50 -48.17 27.04
C ILE A 802 10.45 -48.37 25.53
N SER A 803 9.32 -48.07 24.89
CA SER A 803 9.16 -48.22 23.44
C SER A 803 10.15 -47.35 22.66
N ILE A 804 10.39 -46.09 23.08
CA ILE A 804 11.39 -45.22 22.46
C ILE A 804 12.81 -45.72 22.76
N ARG A 805 13.11 -46.13 24.00
CA ARG A 805 14.41 -46.68 24.40
C ARG A 805 14.76 -47.91 23.57
N ASP A 806 13.89 -48.92 23.52
CA ASP A 806 14.07 -50.16 22.76
C ASP A 806 14.27 -49.89 21.27
N TYR A 807 13.60 -48.86 20.76
CA TYR A 807 13.72 -48.44 19.38
C TYR A 807 15.07 -47.79 19.06
N VAL A 808 15.54 -46.89 19.93
CA VAL A 808 16.85 -46.23 19.80
C VAL A 808 17.98 -47.23 20.05
N ASP A 809 17.88 -48.07 21.07
CA ASP A 809 18.86 -49.12 21.41
C ASP A 809 19.16 -50.03 20.21
N LYS A 810 18.12 -50.50 19.51
CA LYS A 810 18.27 -51.35 18.31
C LYS A 810 18.88 -50.64 17.10
N ARG A 811 18.90 -49.30 17.06
CA ARG A 811 19.25 -48.51 15.87
C ARG A 811 20.41 -47.53 16.09
N GLY A 812 20.93 -47.40 17.31
CA GLY A 812 22.02 -46.49 17.65
C GLY A 812 21.55 -45.03 17.70
N THR A 813 22.20 -44.14 16.94
CA THR A 813 21.75 -42.74 16.79
C THR A 813 20.64 -42.69 15.73
N VAL A 814 19.45 -42.19 16.10
CA VAL A 814 18.31 -42.04 15.18
C VAL A 814 17.98 -40.58 14.99
N ASP A 815 17.74 -40.15 13.75
CA ASP A 815 17.29 -38.80 13.46
C ASP A 815 15.86 -38.56 13.96
N GLY A 816 15.58 -37.32 14.38
CA GLY A 816 14.30 -36.94 14.96
C GLY A 816 13.15 -37.15 13.98
N LYS A 817 13.36 -36.92 12.68
CA LYS A 817 12.34 -37.16 11.65
C LYS A 817 11.87 -38.62 11.67
N ARG A 818 12.79 -39.57 11.62
CA ARG A 818 12.49 -41.00 11.64
C ARG A 818 11.82 -41.47 12.93
N LEU A 819 12.17 -40.88 14.07
CA LEU A 819 11.47 -41.12 15.34
C LEU A 819 10.01 -40.63 15.27
N LEU A 820 9.78 -39.43 14.75
CA LEU A 820 8.42 -38.89 14.60
C LEU A 820 7.59 -39.74 13.62
N ASP A 821 8.18 -40.16 12.49
CA ASP A 821 7.49 -40.93 11.45
C ASP A 821 7.10 -42.35 11.95
N ASP A 822 8.02 -43.07 12.60
CA ASP A 822 7.75 -44.45 13.06
C ASP A 822 6.73 -44.47 14.21
N PHE A 823 6.80 -43.55 15.17
CA PHE A 823 5.86 -43.50 16.31
C PHE A 823 4.51 -42.86 15.99
N SER A 824 4.39 -42.13 14.88
CA SER A 824 3.10 -41.62 14.38
C SER A 824 2.33 -42.62 13.50
N SER A 825 2.98 -43.71 13.06
CA SER A 825 2.42 -44.76 12.21
C SER A 825 1.82 -45.92 13.02
N ASP A 826 1.13 -46.86 12.36
CA ASP A 826 0.69 -48.11 12.99
C ASP A 826 1.91 -48.96 13.43
N PRO A 827 1.90 -49.53 14.65
CA PRO A 827 0.78 -49.68 15.59
C PRO A 827 0.60 -48.54 16.62
N PHE A 828 1.45 -47.52 16.63
CA PHE A 828 1.53 -46.53 17.72
C PHE A 828 0.56 -45.36 17.56
N GLY A 829 0.55 -44.66 16.42
CA GLY A 829 -0.34 -43.52 16.18
C GLY A 829 -0.12 -42.30 17.09
N TRP A 830 1.05 -42.16 17.74
CA TRP A 830 1.31 -41.04 18.66
C TRP A 830 1.49 -39.72 17.90
N SER A 831 1.02 -38.62 18.49
CA SER A 831 1.28 -37.32 17.89
C SER A 831 2.78 -36.97 17.97
N PRO A 832 3.36 -36.29 16.96
CA PRO A 832 4.75 -35.87 16.99
C PRO A 832 5.12 -35.06 18.25
N ASP A 833 4.18 -34.24 18.72
CA ASP A 833 4.33 -33.42 19.93
C ASP A 833 4.41 -34.29 21.18
N THR A 834 3.61 -35.36 21.24
CA THR A 834 3.65 -36.36 22.32
C THR A 834 5.00 -37.06 22.35
N THR A 835 5.52 -37.47 21.19
CA THR A 835 6.86 -38.08 21.07
C THR A 835 7.97 -37.12 21.53
N ARG A 836 7.93 -35.84 21.12
CA ARG A 836 8.88 -34.81 21.58
C ARG A 836 8.82 -34.58 23.08
N TYR A 837 7.62 -34.54 23.66
CA TYR A 837 7.45 -34.41 25.11
C TYR A 837 8.03 -35.61 25.87
N ILE A 838 7.81 -36.84 25.39
CA ILE A 838 8.42 -38.03 26.00
C ILE A 838 9.96 -37.94 25.90
N LEU A 839 10.49 -37.50 24.76
CA LEU A 839 11.93 -37.28 24.57
C LEU A 839 12.49 -36.17 25.47
N ALA A 840 11.76 -35.08 25.70
CA ALA A 840 12.13 -34.03 26.66
C ALA A 840 12.24 -34.59 28.09
N ALA A 841 11.28 -35.44 28.49
CA ALA A 841 11.34 -36.14 29.77
C ALA A 841 12.51 -37.12 29.84
N MET A 842 12.83 -37.85 28.77
CA MET A 842 13.99 -38.73 28.70
C MET A 842 15.33 -37.96 28.76
N LEU A 843 15.42 -36.75 28.18
CA LEU A 843 16.60 -35.90 28.26
C LEU A 843 16.82 -35.39 29.69
N MET A 844 15.76 -34.91 30.34
CA MET A 844 15.79 -34.49 31.75
C MET A 844 16.11 -35.63 32.71
N ALA A 845 15.67 -36.85 32.39
CA ALA A 845 16.03 -38.07 33.11
C ALA A 845 17.50 -38.52 32.89
N GLY A 846 18.19 -37.91 31.92
CA GLY A 846 19.55 -38.28 31.51
C GLY A 846 19.63 -39.64 30.82
N GLU A 847 18.55 -40.10 30.20
CA GLU A 847 18.45 -41.38 29.46
C GLU A 847 18.94 -41.24 28.02
N ILE A 848 18.81 -40.04 27.45
CA ILE A 848 19.20 -39.73 26.08
C ILE A 848 20.12 -38.51 26.03
N LYS A 849 20.81 -38.37 24.89
CA LYS A 849 21.53 -37.16 24.48
C LYS A 849 21.09 -36.74 23.09
N LEU A 850 21.06 -35.42 22.85
CA LEU A 850 20.73 -34.85 21.55
C LEU A 850 22.02 -34.53 20.78
N LYS A 851 22.02 -34.74 19.47
CA LYS A 851 23.09 -34.32 18.57
C LYS A 851 22.60 -33.15 17.71
N VAL A 852 23.08 -31.96 18.01
CA VAL A 852 22.72 -30.70 17.34
C VAL A 852 23.95 -30.21 16.57
N SER A 853 23.87 -30.13 15.25
CA SER A 853 24.98 -29.69 14.38
C SER A 853 26.31 -30.42 14.64
N GLY A 854 26.24 -31.72 14.94
CA GLY A 854 27.40 -32.56 15.24
C GLY A 854 27.95 -32.47 16.67
N ARG A 855 27.41 -31.60 17.52
CA ARG A 855 27.77 -31.49 18.95
C ARG A 855 26.72 -32.19 19.83
N GLU A 856 27.16 -32.70 20.97
CA GLU A 856 26.28 -33.38 21.93
C GLU A 856 25.70 -32.39 22.94
N VAL A 857 24.39 -32.43 23.13
CA VAL A 857 23.66 -31.62 24.11
C VAL A 857 23.04 -32.58 25.12
N THR A 858 23.50 -32.49 26.37
CA THR A 858 23.07 -33.35 27.49
C THR A 858 22.31 -32.57 28.55
N ALA A 859 22.42 -31.24 28.55
CA ALA A 859 21.73 -30.36 29.48
C ALA A 859 20.40 -29.84 28.88
N ALA A 860 19.47 -29.39 29.73
CA ALA A 860 18.19 -28.83 29.31
C ALA A 860 18.30 -27.31 29.11
N GLY A 861 19.30 -26.90 28.32
CA GLY A 861 19.58 -25.51 28.00
C GLY A 861 18.76 -24.97 26.83
N GLN A 862 19.13 -23.78 26.35
CA GLN A 862 18.41 -23.06 25.29
C GLN A 862 18.45 -23.81 23.94
N GLN A 863 19.56 -24.42 23.55
CA GLN A 863 19.67 -25.31 22.39
C GLN A 863 18.87 -26.59 22.54
N ALA A 864 18.81 -27.21 23.72
CA ALA A 864 17.93 -28.38 23.92
C ALA A 864 16.46 -27.97 23.79
N ILE A 865 16.10 -26.82 24.35
CA ILE A 865 14.78 -26.20 24.19
C ILE A 865 14.51 -25.94 22.71
N ASP A 866 15.42 -25.29 21.98
CA ASP A 866 15.25 -24.96 20.56
C ASP A 866 15.18 -26.21 19.68
N ALA A 867 16.01 -27.23 19.96
CA ALA A 867 16.01 -28.52 19.28
C ALA A 867 14.67 -29.26 19.46
N LEU A 868 14.08 -29.24 20.65
CA LEU A 868 12.80 -29.90 20.94
C LEU A 868 11.59 -28.98 20.83
N LYS A 869 11.76 -27.70 20.48
CA LYS A 869 10.71 -26.67 20.48
C LYS A 869 9.55 -26.99 19.54
N THR A 870 9.87 -27.45 18.34
CA THR A 870 8.90 -27.71 17.27
C THR A 870 9.25 -28.99 16.53
N ASN A 871 8.28 -29.53 15.78
CA ASN A 871 8.53 -30.69 14.93
C ASN A 871 9.59 -30.41 13.86
N ASN A 872 9.69 -29.17 13.36
CA ASN A 872 10.67 -28.83 12.32
C ASN A 872 12.08 -28.66 12.88
N SER A 873 12.22 -28.04 14.06
CA SER A 873 13.52 -27.93 14.71
C SER A 873 14.04 -29.28 15.20
N PHE A 874 13.15 -30.22 15.52
CA PHE A 874 13.51 -31.56 15.98
C PHE A 874 13.90 -32.53 14.85
N LYS A 875 13.31 -32.42 13.65
CA LYS A 875 13.60 -33.32 12.51
C LYS A 875 15.09 -33.60 12.25
N PRO A 876 16.00 -32.59 12.21
CA PRO A 876 17.42 -32.83 11.95
C PRO A 876 18.23 -33.28 13.17
N ILE A 877 17.62 -33.38 14.35
CA ILE A 877 18.31 -33.65 15.62
C ILE A 877 18.54 -35.14 15.76
N GLY A 878 19.78 -35.56 16.02
CA GLY A 878 20.07 -36.95 16.35
C GLY A 878 19.70 -37.25 17.80
N VAL A 879 19.05 -38.38 18.06
CA VAL A 879 18.78 -38.91 19.40
C VAL A 879 19.58 -40.18 19.59
N ALA A 880 20.34 -40.25 20.68
CA ALA A 880 21.05 -41.45 21.09
C ALA A 880 20.86 -41.69 22.59
N LEU A 881 21.04 -42.93 23.04
CA LEU A 881 21.12 -43.21 24.48
C LEU A 881 22.37 -42.56 25.08
N ARG A 882 22.30 -42.20 26.37
CA ARG A 882 23.40 -41.57 27.10
C ARG A 882 24.08 -42.63 27.99
N ASP A 883 25.26 -43.09 27.56
CA ASP A 883 26.01 -44.15 28.25
C ASP A 883 26.86 -43.63 29.43
N GLU A 884 27.32 -42.37 29.39
CA GLU A 884 28.24 -41.79 30.38
C GLU A 884 27.70 -40.48 31.02
N ARG A 885 27.85 -40.36 32.35
CA ARG A 885 27.50 -39.17 33.15
C ARG A 885 28.75 -38.69 33.90
N PRO A 886 29.00 -37.36 34.00
CA PRO A 886 30.10 -36.83 34.80
C PRO A 886 30.07 -37.35 36.25
N SER A 887 31.22 -37.71 36.80
CA SER A 887 31.33 -38.13 38.20
C SER A 887 31.04 -36.96 39.14
N ASN A 888 30.59 -37.27 40.36
CA ASN A 888 30.31 -36.26 41.39
C ASN A 888 31.55 -35.40 41.72
N GLU A 889 32.76 -35.96 41.63
CA GLU A 889 34.02 -35.24 41.85
C GLU A 889 34.30 -34.20 40.76
N THR A 890 34.04 -34.53 39.49
CA THR A 890 34.16 -33.60 38.37
C THR A 890 33.15 -32.46 38.51
N LEU A 891 31.91 -32.76 38.91
CA LEU A 891 30.89 -31.74 39.18
C LEU A 891 31.28 -30.82 40.35
N ALA A 892 31.87 -31.36 41.41
CA ALA A 892 32.34 -30.57 42.55
C ALA A 892 33.44 -29.58 42.16
N ARG A 893 34.47 -30.02 41.42
CA ARG A 893 35.57 -29.16 40.94
C ARG A 893 35.07 -28.05 40.01
N ALA A 894 34.16 -28.39 39.10
CA ALA A 894 33.58 -27.41 38.18
C ALA A 894 32.79 -26.33 38.93
N ALA A 895 31.98 -26.74 39.92
CA ALA A 895 31.22 -25.82 40.76
C ALA A 895 32.12 -24.92 41.63
N GLU A 896 33.19 -25.45 42.22
CA GLU A 896 34.17 -24.69 43.01
C GLU A 896 34.88 -23.63 42.17
N ARG A 897 35.41 -23.99 41.00
CA ARG A 897 36.09 -23.05 40.10
C ARG A 897 35.16 -21.97 39.57
N LEU A 898 33.91 -22.33 39.25
CA LEU A 898 32.93 -21.34 38.80
C LEU A 898 32.52 -20.40 39.95
N THR A 899 32.46 -20.92 41.18
CA THR A 899 32.25 -20.11 42.39
C THR A 899 33.41 -19.12 42.60
N ASP A 900 34.67 -19.53 42.40
CA ASP A 900 35.84 -18.63 42.49
C ASP A 900 35.82 -17.52 41.43
N LEU A 901 35.44 -17.84 40.19
CA LEU A 901 35.36 -16.85 39.10
C LEU A 901 34.21 -15.86 39.24
N VAL A 902 33.05 -16.31 39.74
CA VAL A 902 31.81 -15.52 39.76
C VAL A 902 31.54 -14.86 41.12
N GLY A 903 32.04 -15.45 42.21
CA GLY A 903 31.79 -15.02 43.58
C GLY A 903 30.50 -15.57 44.21
N ASP A 904 29.61 -16.18 43.41
CA ASP A 904 28.35 -16.80 43.86
C ASP A 904 28.51 -18.32 44.03
N THR A 905 27.93 -18.91 45.08
CA THR A 905 27.99 -20.36 45.31
C THR A 905 27.20 -21.14 44.25
N VAL A 906 27.90 -22.00 43.50
CA VAL A 906 27.30 -22.89 42.49
C VAL A 906 27.09 -24.29 43.07
N ILE A 907 25.89 -24.87 42.87
CA ILE A 907 25.56 -26.23 43.32
C ILE A 907 26.21 -27.26 42.37
N PRO A 908 26.80 -28.37 42.86
CA PRO A 908 27.48 -29.37 42.04
C PRO A 908 26.50 -30.33 41.33
N LEU A 909 25.57 -29.75 40.56
CA LEU A 909 24.66 -30.45 39.67
C LEU A 909 24.94 -30.03 38.23
N GLU A 910 24.95 -30.98 37.30
CA GLU A 910 25.29 -30.75 35.88
C GLU A 910 24.50 -29.57 35.26
N GLN A 911 23.19 -29.51 35.54
CA GLN A 911 22.31 -28.43 35.07
C GLN A 911 22.63 -27.08 35.73
N GLU A 912 22.93 -27.05 37.04
CA GLU A 912 23.24 -25.81 37.75
C GLU A 912 24.59 -25.23 37.34
N ILE A 913 25.59 -26.09 37.10
CA ILE A 913 26.90 -25.68 36.56
C ILE A 913 26.76 -25.12 35.15
N SER A 914 26.03 -25.81 34.27
CA SER A 914 25.78 -25.37 32.89
C SER A 914 25.02 -24.03 32.89
N LYS A 915 23.99 -23.89 33.73
CA LYS A 915 23.18 -22.67 33.87
C LYS A 915 23.99 -21.49 34.42
N ALA A 916 24.79 -21.71 35.47
CA ALA A 916 25.67 -20.68 36.02
C ALA A 916 26.70 -20.23 34.98
N THR A 917 27.27 -21.19 34.22
CA THR A 917 28.21 -20.89 33.14
C THR A 917 27.55 -20.05 32.05
N ALA A 918 26.39 -20.48 31.54
CA ALA A 918 25.62 -19.76 30.52
C ALA A 918 25.20 -18.34 30.97
N LYS A 919 24.97 -18.14 32.27
CA LYS A 919 24.63 -16.83 32.84
C LYS A 919 25.81 -15.86 32.90
N HIS A 920 27.00 -16.34 33.29
CA HIS A 920 28.12 -15.45 33.63
C HIS A 920 29.17 -15.32 32.52
N PHE A 921 29.36 -16.33 31.68
CA PHE A 921 30.36 -16.30 30.60
C PHE A 921 30.11 -15.22 29.53
N PRO A 922 28.87 -14.84 29.15
CA PRO A 922 28.66 -13.74 28.21
C PRO A 922 29.23 -12.41 28.74
N ARG A 923 29.13 -12.17 30.06
CA ARG A 923 29.74 -11.01 30.70
C ARG A 923 31.26 -11.07 30.62
N PHE A 924 31.88 -12.22 30.86
CA PHE A 924 33.33 -12.37 30.71
C PHE A 924 33.78 -12.13 29.26
N GLN A 925 33.03 -12.63 28.27
CA GLN A 925 33.33 -12.38 26.86
C GLN A 925 33.26 -10.88 26.51
N TYR A 926 32.29 -10.15 27.08
CA TYR A 926 32.21 -8.70 26.92
C TYR A 926 33.35 -7.98 27.65
N ASP A 927 33.57 -8.29 28.93
CA ASP A 927 34.55 -7.62 29.79
C ASP A 927 35.98 -7.80 29.28
N TYR A 928 36.30 -8.94 28.67
CA TYR A 928 37.63 -9.24 28.12
C TYR A 928 37.73 -9.12 26.60
N GLY A 929 36.63 -8.78 25.90
CA GLY A 929 36.58 -8.72 24.44
C GLY A 929 37.57 -7.72 23.84
N SER A 930 37.63 -6.51 24.40
CA SER A 930 38.56 -5.46 23.93
C SER A 930 39.96 -5.57 24.55
N LEU A 931 40.21 -6.53 25.44
CA LEU A 931 41.48 -6.62 26.16
C LEU A 931 42.63 -6.99 25.22
N ALA A 932 42.40 -7.85 24.23
CA ALA A 932 43.40 -8.21 23.23
C ALA A 932 43.86 -6.98 22.41
N GLU A 933 42.92 -6.16 21.96
CA GLU A 933 43.21 -4.92 21.23
C GLU A 933 43.91 -3.88 22.11
N LYS A 934 43.47 -3.73 23.37
CA LYS A 934 44.09 -2.81 24.34
C LYS A 934 45.53 -3.19 24.65
N LEU A 935 45.83 -4.49 24.80
CA LEU A 935 47.19 -5.00 24.97
C LEU A 935 48.04 -4.73 23.72
N SER A 936 47.53 -5.04 22.54
CA SER A 936 48.24 -4.80 21.27
C SER A 936 48.53 -3.31 21.05
N GLY A 937 47.56 -2.42 21.31
CA GLY A 937 47.71 -0.97 21.16
C GLY A 937 48.73 -0.33 22.12
N LEU A 938 49.00 -0.98 23.26
CA LEU A 938 50.06 -0.58 24.20
C LEU A 938 51.38 -1.35 23.97
N GLY A 939 51.45 -2.22 22.95
CA GLY A 939 52.63 -3.04 22.67
C GLY A 939 52.97 -4.07 23.77
N LEU A 940 51.94 -4.57 24.47
CA LEU A 940 52.05 -5.53 25.57
C LEU A 940 51.90 -7.00 25.09
N ALA A 941 52.54 -7.93 25.78
CA ALA A 941 52.37 -9.37 25.55
C ALA A 941 51.02 -9.91 26.07
N GLY A 942 50.59 -11.06 25.53
CA GLY A 942 49.39 -11.79 25.97
C GLY A 942 48.11 -11.59 25.15
N SER A 943 48.17 -10.92 23.98
CA SER A 943 47.02 -10.76 23.08
C SER A 943 46.46 -12.11 22.59
N ASP A 944 47.34 -13.02 22.18
CA ASP A 944 46.96 -14.35 21.65
C ASP A 944 46.28 -15.21 22.73
N ARG A 945 46.72 -15.06 23.98
CA ARG A 945 46.14 -15.74 25.15
C ARG A 945 44.70 -15.32 25.40
N VAL A 946 44.40 -14.01 25.27
CA VAL A 946 43.02 -13.49 25.38
C VAL A 946 42.15 -13.97 24.21
N GLN A 947 42.71 -14.04 23.00
CA GLN A 947 41.97 -14.55 21.83
C GLN A 947 41.57 -16.02 21.99
N ALA A 948 42.51 -16.88 22.43
CA ALA A 948 42.22 -18.29 22.70
C ALA A 948 41.15 -18.46 23.80
N MET A 949 41.25 -17.69 24.88
CA MET A 949 40.24 -17.69 25.95
C MET A 949 38.85 -17.27 25.44
N ASN A 950 38.76 -16.21 24.63
CA ASN A 950 37.49 -15.75 24.07
C ASN A 950 36.87 -16.78 23.11
N GLN A 951 37.70 -17.54 22.39
CA GLN A 951 37.25 -18.66 21.57
C GLN A 951 36.70 -19.81 22.43
N ASP A 952 37.39 -20.18 23.51
CA ASP A 952 36.91 -21.21 24.44
C ASP A 952 35.59 -20.82 25.12
N LEU A 953 35.44 -19.55 25.52
CA LEU A 953 34.17 -19.01 26.03
C LEU A 953 33.05 -19.16 25.00
N ALA A 954 33.33 -18.81 23.73
CA ALA A 954 32.35 -18.94 22.65
C ALA A 954 31.95 -20.40 22.42
N ASP A 955 32.90 -21.34 22.44
CA ASP A 955 32.63 -22.75 22.23
C ASP A 955 31.79 -23.39 23.34
N VAL A 956 32.01 -23.00 24.60
CA VAL A 956 31.20 -23.45 25.74
C VAL A 956 29.79 -22.88 25.66
N LEU A 957 29.64 -21.59 25.34
CA LEU A 957 28.33 -20.97 25.14
C LEU A 957 27.58 -21.57 23.95
N PHE A 958 28.30 -22.07 22.94
CA PHE A 958 27.71 -22.75 21.79
C PHE A 958 27.18 -24.16 22.11
N THR A 959 27.35 -24.73 23.29
CA THR A 959 26.71 -26.03 23.64
C THR A 959 25.80 -25.90 24.85
N ASP A 960 25.20 -24.72 25.08
CA ASP A 960 24.48 -24.38 26.31
C ASP A 960 25.29 -24.59 27.59
N ALA A 961 26.62 -24.50 27.48
CA ALA A 961 27.53 -24.91 28.53
C ALA A 961 27.36 -26.37 28.99
N SER A 962 26.80 -27.27 28.16
CA SER A 962 26.69 -28.71 28.44
C SER A 962 28.05 -29.35 28.71
N ASP A 963 29.10 -28.83 28.07
CA ASP A 963 30.48 -29.29 28.28
C ASP A 963 31.17 -28.61 29.47
N ALA A 964 30.59 -27.56 30.06
CA ALA A 964 31.21 -26.81 31.15
C ALA A 964 31.51 -27.66 32.40
N PRO A 965 30.62 -28.59 32.83
CA PRO A 965 30.95 -29.54 33.89
C PRO A 965 32.25 -30.30 33.64
N GLN A 966 32.53 -30.71 32.40
CA GLN A 966 33.76 -31.43 32.06
C GLN A 966 34.96 -30.49 31.89
N ARG A 967 34.80 -29.38 31.17
CA ARG A 967 35.91 -28.43 30.89
C ARG A 967 36.40 -27.67 32.12
N LEU A 968 35.48 -27.29 33.03
CA LEU A 968 35.83 -26.67 34.31
C LEU A 968 36.18 -27.72 35.36
N GLY A 969 35.62 -28.92 35.28
CA GLY A 969 35.83 -30.00 36.24
C GLY A 969 37.03 -30.92 35.97
N ALA A 970 37.74 -30.72 34.85
CA ALA A 970 38.97 -31.44 34.51
C ALA A 970 40.09 -31.17 35.55
N GLU A 971 41.05 -32.08 35.71
CA GLU A 971 42.15 -31.89 36.67
C GLU A 971 42.91 -30.58 36.45
N ALA A 972 43.28 -30.29 35.20
CA ALA A 972 43.79 -28.98 34.76
C ALA A 972 42.77 -28.30 33.82
N SER A 973 42.50 -27.00 34.01
CA SER A 973 41.54 -26.24 33.19
C SER A 973 42.16 -24.94 32.68
N ALA A 974 42.67 -24.98 31.45
CA ALA A 974 43.25 -23.82 30.78
C ALA A 974 42.26 -22.64 30.67
N LEU A 975 40.96 -22.96 30.52
CA LEU A 975 39.89 -21.96 30.49
C LEU A 975 39.79 -21.19 31.81
N TYR A 976 39.82 -21.89 32.94
CA TYR A 976 39.81 -21.25 34.27
C TYR A 976 41.08 -20.40 34.50
N ASP A 977 42.25 -20.94 34.17
CA ASP A 977 43.54 -20.25 34.36
C ASP A 977 43.66 -18.98 33.52
N ASN A 978 43.16 -19.01 32.28
CA ASN A 978 43.16 -17.85 31.39
C ASN A 978 42.19 -16.75 31.84
N LEU A 979 40.99 -17.12 32.32
CA LEU A 979 40.01 -16.17 32.86
C LEU A 979 40.56 -15.44 34.09
N LYS A 980 41.27 -16.16 34.97
CA LYS A 980 41.92 -15.57 36.15
C LYS A 980 43.03 -14.58 35.78
N TRP A 981 43.88 -14.95 34.82
CA TRP A 981 44.93 -14.05 34.33
C TRP A 981 44.36 -12.79 33.67
N ALA A 982 43.33 -12.93 32.81
CA ALA A 982 42.69 -11.79 32.15
C ALA A 982 42.04 -10.81 33.15
N PHE A 983 41.46 -11.34 34.24
CA PHE A 983 40.95 -10.54 35.34
C PHE A 983 42.04 -9.68 36.01
N GLU A 984 43.20 -10.26 36.33
CA GLU A 984 44.31 -9.52 36.96
C GLU A 984 44.88 -8.43 36.05
N VAL A 985 45.09 -8.76 34.77
CA VAL A 985 45.61 -7.81 33.77
C VAL A 985 44.66 -6.63 33.57
N LYS A 986 43.37 -6.90 33.36
CA LYS A 986 42.35 -5.85 33.20
C LYS A 986 42.30 -4.96 34.45
N ARG A 987 42.32 -5.56 35.64
CA ARG A 987 42.34 -4.82 36.91
C ARG A 987 43.55 -3.90 37.03
N SER A 988 44.75 -4.36 36.68
CA SER A 988 45.95 -3.51 36.72
C SER A 988 45.88 -2.36 35.71
N LEU A 989 45.43 -2.61 34.47
CA LEU A 989 45.28 -1.59 33.44
C LEU A 989 44.25 -0.51 33.83
N ASP A 990 43.12 -0.92 34.39
CA ASP A 990 42.06 -0.01 34.82
C ASP A 990 42.47 0.80 36.07
N ASN A 991 43.37 0.25 36.90
CA ASN A 991 43.96 0.94 38.06
C ASN A 991 45.18 1.80 37.71
N GLY A 992 45.11 2.54 36.60
CA GLY A 992 46.07 3.58 36.23
C GLY A 992 47.32 3.13 35.47
N LEU A 993 47.58 1.83 35.35
CA LEU A 993 48.73 1.33 34.58
C LEU A 993 48.64 1.72 33.09
N ASP A 994 47.43 1.73 32.49
CA ASP A 994 47.23 2.13 31.09
C ASP A 994 47.78 3.54 30.82
N GLY A 995 47.45 4.51 31.68
CA GLY A 995 47.91 5.90 31.55
C GLY A 995 49.43 6.03 31.70
N THR A 996 49.99 5.39 32.72
CA THR A 996 51.45 5.38 32.95
C THR A 996 52.21 4.83 31.75
N LEU A 997 51.73 3.72 31.17
CA LEU A 997 52.38 3.08 30.03
C LEU A 997 52.29 3.93 28.76
N ARG A 998 51.14 4.58 28.49
CA ARG A 998 50.99 5.51 27.35
C ARG A 998 51.95 6.69 27.46
N GLU A 999 52.04 7.32 28.63
CA GLU A 999 52.93 8.46 28.83
C GLU A 999 54.41 8.06 28.68
N LEU A 1000 54.81 6.92 29.25
CA LEU A 1000 56.16 6.38 29.09
C LEU A 1000 56.50 6.11 27.62
N GLN A 1001 55.58 5.48 26.87
CA GLN A 1001 55.79 5.23 25.45
C GLN A 1001 55.84 6.53 24.63
N SER A 1002 55.02 7.53 24.97
CA SER A 1002 55.06 8.85 24.34
C SER A 1002 56.39 9.55 24.59
N HIS A 1003 56.86 9.57 25.85
CA HIS A 1003 58.15 10.16 26.19
C HIS A 1003 59.31 9.42 25.53
N ARG A 1004 59.25 8.09 25.41
CA ARG A 1004 60.26 7.30 24.68
C ARG A 1004 60.38 7.78 23.23
N LEU A 1005 59.25 7.85 22.52
CA LEU A 1005 59.22 8.31 21.12
C LEU A 1005 59.70 9.76 20.98
N ASP A 1006 59.28 10.63 21.88
CA ASP A 1006 59.67 12.05 21.85
C ASP A 1006 61.17 12.24 22.11
N VAL A 1007 61.74 11.53 23.08
CA VAL A 1007 63.18 11.59 23.38
C VAL A 1007 64.01 10.99 22.24
N GLU A 1008 63.55 9.91 21.61
CA GLU A 1008 64.20 9.32 20.43
C GLU A 1008 64.24 10.27 19.22
N ALA A 1009 63.29 11.20 19.13
CA ALA A 1009 63.17 12.17 18.04
C ALA A 1009 63.97 13.47 18.27
N LEU A 1010 64.60 13.66 19.43
CA LEU A 1010 65.39 14.86 19.72
C LEU A 1010 66.70 14.91 18.91
N PRO A 1011 67.22 16.11 18.58
CA PRO A 1011 68.53 16.26 17.97
C PRO A 1011 69.65 15.66 18.83
N ASP A 1012 70.70 15.14 18.17
CA ASP A 1012 71.84 14.47 18.83
C ASP A 1012 72.92 15.42 19.36
N THR A 1013 72.69 16.73 19.32
CA THR A 1013 73.67 17.76 19.71
C THR A 1013 73.08 18.75 20.72
N GLY A 1014 73.96 19.32 21.54
CA GLY A 1014 73.57 20.24 22.62
C GLY A 1014 72.74 19.56 23.72
N ILE A 1015 72.01 20.37 24.48
CA ILE A 1015 71.19 19.95 25.63
C ILE A 1015 70.16 18.85 25.28
N PRO A 1016 69.49 18.85 24.10
CA PRO A 1016 68.62 17.73 23.70
C PRO A 1016 69.35 16.39 23.49
N GLY A 1017 70.58 16.43 22.98
CA GLY A 1017 71.39 15.23 22.75
C GLY A 1017 71.86 14.59 24.06
N GLU A 1018 72.15 15.42 25.07
CA GLU A 1018 72.48 14.96 26.43
C GLU A 1018 71.30 14.22 27.07
N LEU A 1019 70.10 14.82 27.03
CA LEU A 1019 68.86 14.19 27.53
C LEU A 1019 68.60 12.83 26.88
N ARG A 1020 68.81 12.73 25.56
CA ARG A 1020 68.63 11.48 24.80
C ARG A 1020 69.63 10.40 25.23
N ASN A 1021 70.86 10.77 25.55
CA ASN A 1021 71.89 9.83 25.97
C ASN A 1021 71.66 9.34 27.41
N GLU A 1022 71.28 10.23 28.32
CA GLU A 1022 71.04 9.89 29.73
C GLU A 1022 69.87 8.92 29.90
N LEU A 1023 68.79 9.07 29.12
CA LEU A 1023 67.58 8.24 29.25
C LEU A 1023 67.64 6.91 28.45
N ARG A 1024 68.76 6.60 27.78
CA ARG A 1024 68.82 5.49 26.82
C ARG A 1024 68.62 4.10 27.46
N GLU A 1025 69.34 3.79 28.54
CA GLU A 1025 69.28 2.46 29.19
C GLU A 1025 67.91 2.21 29.86
N ASP A 1026 67.37 3.26 30.46
CA ASP A 1026 66.05 3.29 31.10
C ASP A 1026 64.92 2.94 30.11
N LEU A 1027 64.94 3.57 28.93
CA LEU A 1027 63.95 3.34 27.88
C LEU A 1027 64.10 1.97 27.18
N SER A 1028 65.32 1.41 27.16
CA SER A 1028 65.55 0.03 26.72
C SER A 1028 64.93 -0.97 27.68
N THR A 1029 65.16 -0.79 28.99
CA THR A 1029 64.63 -1.68 30.05
C THR A 1029 63.10 -1.70 30.07
N LEU A 1030 62.47 -0.55 29.84
CA LEU A 1030 61.02 -0.46 29.63
C LEU A 1030 60.55 -1.38 28.51
N SER A 1031 61.24 -1.35 27.36
CA SER A 1031 60.83 -2.09 26.16
C SER A 1031 60.89 -3.60 26.33
N ASP A 1032 61.81 -4.12 27.15
CA ASP A 1032 61.91 -5.56 27.43
C ASP A 1032 60.83 -6.03 28.41
N ARG A 1033 60.52 -5.24 29.44
CA ARG A 1033 59.48 -5.56 30.43
C ARG A 1033 58.06 -5.56 29.85
N LEU A 1034 57.80 -4.77 28.80
CA LEU A 1034 56.50 -4.78 28.13
C LEU A 1034 56.25 -6.05 27.32
N LYS A 1035 57.29 -6.83 27.01
CA LYS A 1035 57.20 -8.07 26.21
C LYS A 1035 56.92 -9.33 27.05
N THR A 1036 56.79 -9.24 28.38
CA THR A 1036 56.52 -10.39 29.24
C THR A 1036 55.06 -10.44 29.70
N ASP A 1037 54.50 -11.64 29.85
CA ASP A 1037 53.09 -11.86 30.25
C ASP A 1037 52.77 -11.45 31.70
N ASP A 1038 53.79 -11.06 32.47
CA ASP A 1038 53.71 -10.62 33.87
C ASP A 1038 53.93 -9.12 34.06
N PHE A 1039 53.97 -8.32 32.98
CA PHE A 1039 54.14 -6.86 33.03
C PHE A 1039 53.21 -6.18 34.06
N TYR A 1040 51.98 -6.69 34.21
CA TYR A 1040 50.95 -6.17 35.10
C TYR A 1040 51.31 -6.27 36.59
N LYS A 1041 52.38 -7.00 36.94
CA LYS A 1041 52.95 -7.09 38.29
C LYS A 1041 53.98 -5.99 38.58
N HIS A 1042 54.48 -5.29 37.56
CA HIS A 1042 55.55 -4.29 37.66
C HIS A 1042 55.05 -2.83 37.69
N VAL A 1043 53.82 -2.59 38.16
CA VAL A 1043 53.18 -1.26 38.17
C VAL A 1043 54.03 -0.18 38.87
N ALA A 1044 54.61 -0.51 40.02
CA ALA A 1044 55.43 0.42 40.80
C ALA A 1044 56.70 0.84 40.05
N ASP A 1045 57.31 -0.08 39.30
CA ASP A 1045 58.52 0.16 38.53
C ASP A 1045 58.25 1.13 37.37
N PHE A 1046 57.14 0.96 36.65
CA PHE A 1046 56.75 1.87 35.57
C PHE A 1046 56.44 3.29 36.07
N ASN A 1047 55.72 3.43 37.19
CA ASN A 1047 55.44 4.75 37.76
C ASN A 1047 56.73 5.49 38.18
N SER A 1048 57.69 4.75 38.75
CA SER A 1048 58.98 5.31 39.17
C SER A 1048 59.80 5.78 37.97
N LEU A 1049 59.84 4.99 36.90
CA LEU A 1049 60.50 5.33 35.65
C LEU A 1049 59.89 6.59 35.00
N LEU A 1050 58.57 6.71 34.99
CA LEU A 1050 57.88 7.88 34.41
C LEU A 1050 58.25 9.17 35.14
N THR A 1051 58.36 9.09 36.47
CA THR A 1051 58.77 10.22 37.31
C THR A 1051 60.22 10.63 37.01
N HIS A 1052 61.13 9.66 36.84
CA HIS A 1052 62.52 9.91 36.47
C HIS A 1052 62.62 10.62 35.12
N VAL A 1053 61.94 10.11 34.08
CA VAL A 1053 61.93 10.69 32.73
C VAL A 1053 61.42 12.14 32.76
N LYS A 1054 60.29 12.41 33.42
CA LYS A 1054 59.76 13.79 33.53
C LYS A 1054 60.72 14.74 34.25
N GLY A 1055 61.43 14.25 35.27
CA GLY A 1055 62.46 15.02 35.98
C GLY A 1055 63.57 15.48 35.04
N ARG A 1056 64.12 14.56 34.25
CA ARG A 1056 65.20 14.86 33.29
C ARG A 1056 64.75 15.82 32.19
N VAL A 1057 63.56 15.62 31.63
CA VAL A 1057 62.99 16.53 30.64
C VAL A 1057 62.89 17.95 31.19
N ARG A 1058 62.41 18.11 32.43
CA ARG A 1058 62.32 19.41 33.11
C ARG A 1058 63.68 20.09 33.25
N GLU A 1059 64.71 19.36 33.67
CA GLU A 1059 66.07 19.88 33.80
C GLU A 1059 66.60 20.41 32.46
N SER A 1060 66.41 19.65 31.38
CA SER A 1060 66.82 20.05 30.03
C SER A 1060 66.09 21.28 29.50
N VAL A 1061 64.78 21.43 29.79
CA VAL A 1061 64.00 22.61 29.39
C VAL A 1061 64.54 23.87 30.07
N ILE A 1062 64.83 23.79 31.37
CA ILE A 1062 65.35 24.93 32.14
C ILE A 1062 66.72 25.34 31.57
N ALA A 1063 67.62 24.37 31.40
CA ALA A 1063 68.96 24.62 30.88
C ALA A 1063 68.93 25.27 29.48
N LEU A 1064 68.06 24.79 28.58
CA LEU A 1064 67.93 25.37 27.23
C LEU A 1064 67.31 26.77 27.25
N GLY A 1065 66.34 27.01 28.13
CA GLY A 1065 65.71 28.32 28.29
C GLY A 1065 66.68 29.38 28.80
N ASP A 1066 67.53 29.02 29.77
CA ASP A 1066 68.55 29.92 30.30
C ASP A 1066 69.65 30.22 29.27
N GLN A 1067 70.03 29.22 28.46
CA GLN A 1067 70.96 29.41 27.34
C GLN A 1067 70.43 30.43 26.32
N GLN A 1068 69.13 30.38 25.98
CA GLN A 1068 68.52 31.33 25.05
C GLN A 1068 68.42 32.75 25.61
N LYS A 1069 68.08 32.91 26.90
CA LYS A 1069 68.06 34.22 27.54
C LYS A 1069 69.44 34.87 27.53
N LEU A 1070 70.49 34.10 27.81
CA LEU A 1070 71.86 34.59 27.73
C LEU A 1070 72.19 35.06 26.31
N ARG A 1071 71.79 34.29 25.30
CA ARG A 1071 72.02 34.63 23.89
C ARG A 1071 71.30 35.90 23.43
N ILE A 1072 70.07 36.14 23.90
CA ILE A 1072 69.35 37.40 23.63
C ILE A 1072 70.12 38.56 24.28
N LYS A 1073 70.53 38.43 25.55
CA LYS A 1073 71.29 39.47 26.24
C LYS A 1073 72.61 39.79 25.54
N GLU A 1074 73.36 38.78 25.15
CA GLU A 1074 74.59 38.94 24.36
C GLU A 1074 74.31 39.62 23.00
N GLY A 1075 73.19 39.28 22.35
CA GLY A 1075 72.73 39.93 21.12
C GLY A 1075 72.46 41.42 21.28
N VAL A 1076 71.90 41.85 22.43
CA VAL A 1076 71.71 43.27 22.76
C VAL A 1076 73.05 43.97 22.97
N GLU A 1077 73.97 43.36 23.73
CA GLU A 1077 75.32 43.91 23.94
C GLU A 1077 76.07 44.06 22.60
N ASP A 1078 75.91 43.09 21.71
CA ASP A 1078 76.48 43.10 20.36
C ASP A 1078 75.94 44.25 19.49
N LEU A 1079 74.67 44.59 19.62
CA LEU A 1079 74.08 45.75 18.96
C LEU A 1079 74.64 47.06 19.51
N GLN A 1080 74.81 47.16 20.83
CA GLN A 1080 75.37 48.35 21.50
C GLN A 1080 76.84 48.61 21.15
N ARG A 1081 77.58 47.56 20.75
CA ARG A 1081 78.98 47.64 20.31
C ARG A 1081 79.15 48.09 18.87
N LEU A 1082 78.07 48.23 18.09
CA LEU A 1082 78.17 48.80 16.75
C LEU A 1082 78.70 50.23 16.82
N PHE A 1083 79.66 50.56 15.96
CA PHE A 1083 80.30 51.87 15.94
C PHE A 1083 79.28 53.00 15.69
N GLU A 1084 78.21 52.70 14.98
CA GLU A 1084 77.11 53.59 14.61
C GLU A 1084 76.08 53.77 15.73
N TRP A 1085 76.11 52.94 16.78
CA TRP A 1085 75.13 52.95 17.86
C TRP A 1085 75.01 54.31 18.56
N PRO A 1086 76.10 55.05 18.89
CA PRO A 1086 76.03 56.37 19.52
C PRO A 1086 75.38 57.48 18.67
N GLU A 1087 75.13 57.25 17.38
CA GLU A 1087 74.52 58.25 16.47
C GLU A 1087 73.02 58.04 16.26
N LEU A 1088 72.48 56.94 16.77
CA LEU A 1088 71.04 56.71 16.84
C LEU A 1088 70.41 57.57 17.94
N THR A 1089 69.18 58.01 17.72
CA THR A 1089 68.35 58.63 18.77
C THR A 1089 68.02 57.63 19.86
N GLN A 1090 67.68 58.14 21.04
CA GLN A 1090 67.27 57.31 22.17
C GLN A 1090 66.08 56.40 21.82
N GLU A 1091 65.15 56.87 20.97
CA GLU A 1091 63.99 56.10 20.51
C GLU A 1091 64.40 54.94 19.58
N GLU A 1092 65.35 55.17 18.67
CA GLU A 1092 65.85 54.13 17.75
C GLU A 1092 66.64 53.04 18.48
N ARG A 1093 67.46 53.43 19.47
CA ARG A 1093 68.17 52.45 20.33
C ARG A 1093 67.19 51.61 21.14
N GLY A 1094 66.17 52.25 21.72
CA GLY A 1094 65.12 51.57 22.46
C GLY A 1094 64.42 50.50 21.61
N ASN A 1095 63.95 50.88 20.41
CA ASN A 1095 63.25 49.96 19.51
C ASN A 1095 64.09 48.74 19.08
N ALA A 1096 65.40 48.92 18.88
CA ALA A 1096 66.31 47.83 18.54
C ALA A 1096 66.47 46.82 19.69
N VAL A 1097 66.60 47.30 20.94
CA VAL A 1097 66.70 46.44 22.13
C VAL A 1097 65.37 45.73 22.40
N ASP A 1098 64.26 46.48 22.39
CA ASP A 1098 62.92 45.94 22.67
C ASP A 1098 62.55 44.80 21.71
N ARG A 1099 62.93 44.92 20.43
CA ARG A 1099 62.65 43.89 19.42
C ARG A 1099 63.40 42.59 19.69
N LEU A 1100 64.59 42.65 20.28
CA LEU A 1100 65.35 41.47 20.65
C LEU A 1100 64.84 40.84 21.95
N GLU A 1101 64.58 41.68 22.96
CA GLU A 1101 64.05 41.23 24.25
C GLU A 1101 62.65 40.60 24.11
N ALA A 1102 61.84 41.06 23.15
CA ALA A 1102 60.54 40.48 22.82
C ALA A 1102 60.61 39.00 22.38
N LEU A 1103 61.78 38.47 22.04
CA LEU A 1103 61.96 37.06 21.68
C LEU A 1103 62.13 36.13 22.89
N ALA A 1104 62.31 36.68 24.09
CA ALA A 1104 62.40 35.88 25.31
C ALA A 1104 61.07 35.15 25.58
N LEU A 1105 61.16 33.82 25.77
CA LEU A 1105 59.99 32.95 25.90
C LEU A 1105 59.97 32.25 27.26
N ALA A 1106 58.83 32.32 27.93
CA ALA A 1106 58.53 31.47 29.08
C ALA A 1106 57.77 30.23 28.59
N VAL A 1107 58.34 29.04 28.80
CA VAL A 1107 57.73 27.76 28.40
C VAL A 1107 57.47 26.88 29.63
N PRO A 1108 56.46 25.98 29.59
CA PRO A 1108 56.30 24.97 30.63
C PRO A 1108 57.51 24.03 30.68
N HIS A 1109 57.86 23.54 31.86
CA HIS A 1109 59.02 22.64 32.03
C HIS A 1109 58.70 21.18 31.70
N ASP A 1110 58.18 20.95 30.50
CA ASP A 1110 57.80 19.64 29.97
C ASP A 1110 58.31 19.44 28.53
N MET A 1111 58.02 18.27 27.95
CA MET A 1111 58.48 17.92 26.60
C MET A 1111 57.95 18.89 25.53
N ALA A 1112 56.77 19.46 25.72
CA ALA A 1112 56.20 20.44 24.79
C ALA A 1112 56.95 21.78 24.89
N GLY A 1113 57.33 22.20 26.10
CA GLY A 1113 58.18 23.36 26.31
C GLY A 1113 59.57 23.18 25.70
N LEU A 1114 60.17 21.99 25.81
CA LEU A 1114 61.46 21.68 25.20
C LEU A 1114 61.40 21.89 23.68
N LYS A 1115 60.38 21.32 23.03
CA LYS A 1115 60.17 21.46 21.58
C LYS A 1115 59.97 22.92 21.16
N LYS A 1116 59.27 23.73 21.96
CA LYS A 1116 59.05 25.17 21.67
C LYS A 1116 60.33 25.98 21.78
N LEU A 1117 61.15 25.73 22.80
CA LEU A 1117 62.46 26.39 22.93
C LEU A 1117 63.34 26.04 21.73
N LEU A 1118 63.39 24.77 21.33
CA LEU A 1118 64.17 24.36 20.16
C LEU A 1118 63.78 25.09 18.88
N ALA A 1119 62.48 25.33 18.66
CA ALA A 1119 62.03 26.13 17.52
C ALA A 1119 62.45 27.60 17.60
N ARG A 1120 62.48 28.19 18.81
CA ARG A 1120 62.75 29.61 19.04
C ARG A 1120 64.23 30.00 18.87
N ASP A 1121 65.17 29.06 19.01
CA ASP A 1121 66.61 29.36 18.92
C ASP A 1121 67.02 29.93 17.55
N TYR A 1122 66.32 29.50 16.48
CA TYR A 1122 66.51 30.00 15.13
C TYR A 1122 66.07 31.47 14.98
N ASP A 1123 64.89 31.81 15.50
CA ASP A 1123 64.33 33.16 15.39
C ASP A 1123 65.18 34.23 16.11
N ILE A 1124 65.74 33.86 17.29
CA ILE A 1124 66.63 34.72 18.06
C ILE A 1124 67.86 35.09 17.23
N SER A 1125 68.50 34.08 16.63
CA SER A 1125 69.72 34.28 15.84
C SER A 1125 69.47 35.14 14.60
N SER A 1126 68.35 34.93 13.90
CA SER A 1126 68.00 35.70 12.69
C SER A 1126 67.69 37.17 13.00
N THR A 1127 67.04 37.45 14.13
CA THR A 1127 66.59 38.82 14.44
C THR A 1127 67.74 39.75 14.85
N ILE A 1128 68.77 39.22 15.52
CA ILE A 1128 70.00 39.98 15.87
C ILE A 1128 70.66 40.53 14.60
N GLU A 1129 70.81 39.68 13.58
CA GLU A 1129 71.40 40.01 12.27
C GLU A 1129 70.63 41.14 11.56
N ASP A 1130 69.30 41.07 11.56
CA ASP A 1130 68.45 42.05 10.87
C ASP A 1130 68.52 43.44 11.50
N ILE A 1131 68.58 43.53 12.83
CA ILE A 1131 68.65 44.81 13.54
C ILE A 1131 70.01 45.50 13.28
N LYS A 1132 71.11 44.73 13.26
CA LYS A 1132 72.45 45.26 12.93
C LYS A 1132 72.46 45.98 11.57
N ARG A 1133 71.76 45.42 10.56
CA ARG A 1133 71.69 46.03 9.21
C ARG A 1133 70.87 47.33 9.17
N SER A 1134 69.82 47.45 9.99
CA SER A 1134 68.94 48.63 9.99
C SER A 1134 69.64 49.89 10.52
N ILE A 1135 70.49 49.74 11.52
CA ILE A 1135 71.15 50.83 12.24
C ILE A 1135 72.14 51.58 11.36
N ASN A 1136 72.91 50.86 10.55
CA ASN A 1136 73.86 51.46 9.61
C ASN A 1136 73.22 52.38 8.57
N ARG A 1137 71.93 52.17 8.27
CA ARG A 1137 71.21 52.95 7.25
C ARG A 1137 70.81 54.35 7.74
N GLN A 1138 70.40 54.50 9.00
CA GLN A 1138 69.86 55.77 9.54
C GLN A 1138 70.93 56.84 9.77
N ARG A 1139 72.16 56.42 10.09
CA ARG A 1139 73.31 57.31 10.35
C ARG A 1139 73.65 58.24 9.17
N GLN A 1140 73.59 57.71 7.95
CA GLN A 1140 74.01 58.47 6.75
C GLN A 1140 73.08 59.65 6.42
N GLU A 1141 71.86 59.71 6.98
CA GLU A 1141 70.90 60.78 6.70
C GLU A 1141 71.04 62.01 7.62
N ARG A 1142 71.59 61.90 8.84
CA ARG A 1142 71.62 63.00 9.84
C ARG A 1142 72.75 64.02 9.69
N ILE A 1143 73.96 63.59 9.28
CA ILE A 1143 75.14 64.48 9.11
C ILE A 1143 74.88 65.64 8.12
N ARG A 1144 73.86 65.52 7.26
CA ARG A 1144 73.52 66.51 6.24
C ARG A 1144 72.67 67.68 6.75
N GLN A 1145 72.05 67.62 7.94
CA GLN A 1145 71.08 68.63 8.43
C GLN A 1145 71.65 69.62 9.47
N GLU A 1146 72.68 69.28 10.26
CA GLU A 1146 73.14 70.12 11.39
C GLU A 1146 74.05 71.31 11.00
N LEU A 1147 74.68 71.30 9.82
CA LEU A 1147 75.58 72.40 9.38
C LEU A 1147 74.84 73.68 8.95
N ASP A 1148 73.54 73.60 8.63
CA ASP A 1148 72.77 74.72 8.07
C ASP A 1148 72.02 75.56 9.14
N GLU A 1149 71.85 75.06 10.39
CA GLU A 1149 71.01 75.71 11.42
C GLU A 1149 71.76 76.62 12.44
N GLU A 1150 73.07 76.46 12.67
CA GLU A 1150 73.81 77.15 13.74
C GLU A 1150 74.27 78.60 13.44
N ALA A 1151 74.38 79.03 12.19
CA ALA A 1151 74.89 80.37 11.86
C ALA A 1151 73.87 81.52 12.08
N ALA A 1152 72.57 81.22 12.20
CA ALA A 1152 71.49 82.20 12.01
C ALA A 1152 70.93 82.84 13.29
N LYS A 1153 70.97 82.15 14.45
CA LYS A 1153 70.23 82.60 15.65
C LYS A 1153 70.99 83.55 16.59
N TYR A 1154 72.33 83.61 16.54
CA TYR A 1154 73.11 84.29 17.59
C TYR A 1154 73.25 85.82 17.47
N LYS A 1155 72.93 86.46 16.35
CA LYS A 1155 73.20 87.91 16.15
C LYS A 1155 72.10 88.88 16.66
N ALA A 1156 70.98 88.40 17.21
CA ALA A 1156 69.73 89.17 17.19
C ALA A 1156 69.20 89.82 18.50
N GLN A 1157 69.70 89.56 19.72
CA GLN A 1157 68.98 90.05 20.94
C GLN A 1157 69.74 90.66 22.15
N GLY A 1158 71.08 90.76 22.20
CA GLY A 1158 71.80 91.69 23.12
C GLY A 1158 71.75 91.47 24.65
N GLY A 1159 72.89 91.02 25.22
CA GLY A 1159 73.48 91.44 26.52
C GLY A 1159 72.78 91.12 27.87
N GLY A 1160 73.18 90.02 28.53
CA GLY A 1160 72.84 89.77 29.94
C GLY A 1160 73.53 88.52 30.53
N LYS A 1161 74.19 88.71 31.67
CA LYS A 1161 75.16 87.86 32.39
C LYS A 1161 74.91 86.33 32.51
N LEU A 1162 75.95 85.49 32.35
CA LEU A 1162 75.89 84.01 32.53
C LEU A 1162 76.45 83.60 33.91
N ALA A 1163 75.69 82.89 34.75
CA ALA A 1163 76.20 82.31 36.00
C ALA A 1163 76.16 80.76 35.94
N ARG A 1164 77.29 80.06 36.14
CA ARG A 1164 77.39 78.59 36.15
C ARG A 1164 78.23 78.08 37.34
N SER A 1165 78.07 76.82 37.72
CA SER A 1165 78.89 76.20 38.76
C SER A 1165 79.39 74.84 38.29
N ILE A 1166 80.68 74.55 38.51
CA ILE A 1166 81.37 73.33 38.04
C ILE A 1166 81.84 72.56 39.27
N ALA A 1167 81.36 71.33 39.44
CA ALA A 1167 81.80 70.50 40.55
C ALA A 1167 83.18 69.90 40.22
N VAL A 1168 84.16 70.07 41.12
CA VAL A 1168 85.55 69.62 40.90
C VAL A 1168 85.88 68.51 41.92
N PRO A 1169 86.02 67.24 41.47
CA PRO A 1169 86.27 66.09 42.34
C PRO A 1169 87.63 66.16 43.07
N SER A 1170 87.69 65.66 44.32
CA SER A 1170 88.90 65.69 45.17
C SER A 1170 90.00 64.72 44.74
N LYS A 1171 89.64 63.69 43.95
CA LYS A 1171 90.56 62.82 43.23
C LYS A 1171 89.98 62.50 41.86
N LEU A 1172 90.82 62.57 40.83
CA LEU A 1172 90.54 62.11 39.47
C LEU A 1172 91.30 60.79 39.25
N SER A 1173 90.56 59.70 39.00
CA SER A 1173 91.09 58.32 38.97
C SER A 1173 90.99 57.65 37.60
N SER A 1174 90.30 58.27 36.63
CA SER A 1174 90.23 57.78 35.26
C SER A 1174 90.38 58.91 34.23
N ALA A 1175 90.89 58.57 33.04
CA ALA A 1175 90.96 59.51 31.92
C ALA A 1175 89.57 60.05 31.53
N SER A 1176 88.54 59.20 31.63
CA SER A 1176 87.14 59.58 31.42
C SER A 1176 86.65 60.70 32.36
N ASP A 1177 87.09 60.72 33.62
CA ASP A 1177 86.69 61.76 34.58
C ASP A 1177 87.33 63.12 34.26
N LEU A 1178 88.59 63.08 33.79
CA LEU A 1178 89.30 64.27 33.35
C LEU A 1178 88.76 64.79 32.02
N ASP A 1179 88.48 63.90 31.07
CA ASP A 1179 87.91 64.24 29.77
C ASP A 1179 86.52 64.86 29.92
N ALA A 1180 85.70 64.35 30.85
CA ALA A 1180 84.39 64.94 31.17
C ALA A 1180 84.51 66.36 31.74
N LEU A 1181 85.44 66.60 32.67
CA LEU A 1181 85.71 67.93 33.23
C LEU A 1181 86.25 68.91 32.16
N ILE A 1182 87.11 68.43 31.25
CA ILE A 1182 87.62 69.23 30.12
C ILE A 1182 86.49 69.59 29.16
N LEU A 1183 85.56 68.67 28.89
CA LEU A 1183 84.43 68.89 28.01
C LEU A 1183 83.51 69.98 28.56
N GLU A 1184 83.20 69.95 29.87
CA GLU A 1184 82.42 70.98 30.56
C GLU A 1184 83.09 72.37 30.53
N LEU A 1185 84.40 72.42 30.74
CA LEU A 1185 85.18 73.65 30.66
C LEU A 1185 85.21 74.23 29.25
N ASN A 1186 85.26 73.38 28.21
CA ASN A 1186 85.22 73.81 26.81
C ASN A 1186 83.83 74.31 26.39
N GLU A 1187 82.76 73.70 26.92
CA GLU A 1187 81.38 74.10 26.66
C GLU A 1187 81.09 75.48 27.25
N ILE A 1188 81.54 75.74 28.49
CA ILE A 1188 81.50 77.09 29.06
C ILE A 1188 82.35 78.05 28.24
N LYS A 1189 83.53 77.63 27.77
CA LYS A 1189 84.40 78.46 26.94
C LYS A 1189 83.77 78.87 25.60
N THR A 1190 82.96 78.01 24.98
CA THR A 1190 82.22 78.35 23.75
C THR A 1190 81.07 79.30 24.06
N GLN A 1191 80.44 79.16 25.24
CA GLN A 1191 79.41 80.07 25.73
C GLN A 1191 79.98 81.43 26.17
N LEU A 1192 81.24 81.53 26.62
CA LEU A 1192 81.88 82.81 27.02
C LEU A 1192 81.88 83.88 25.92
N ALA A 1193 81.94 83.50 24.63
CA ALA A 1193 82.05 84.45 23.52
C ALA A 1193 80.77 85.27 23.26
N LEU A 1194 79.71 85.00 24.03
CA LEU A 1194 78.33 85.29 23.69
C LEU A 1194 77.58 86.09 24.77
N PHE A 1195 78.19 86.36 25.94
CA PHE A 1195 77.58 87.06 27.08
C PHE A 1195 78.53 88.09 27.75
N ASP A 1196 78.00 89.24 28.18
CA ASP A 1196 78.79 90.44 28.59
C ASP A 1196 79.26 90.49 30.07
N GLU A 1197 78.72 89.64 30.95
CA GLU A 1197 79.26 89.41 32.30
C GLU A 1197 79.12 87.92 32.63
N ILE A 1198 80.06 87.28 33.32
CA ILE A 1198 79.96 85.84 33.64
C ILE A 1198 80.47 85.51 35.05
N GLU A 1199 79.77 84.64 35.78
CA GLU A 1199 80.10 84.15 37.12
C GLU A 1199 80.19 82.61 37.10
N VAL A 1200 81.38 82.03 37.30
CA VAL A 1200 81.57 80.56 37.32
C VAL A 1200 82.11 80.08 38.67
N SER A 1201 81.35 79.24 39.37
CA SER A 1201 81.63 78.78 40.75
C SER A 1201 82.10 77.33 40.79
N PHE A 1202 83.33 77.06 41.22
CA PHE A 1202 83.85 75.69 41.33
C PHE A 1202 83.57 75.09 42.72
N VAL A 1203 82.88 73.95 42.81
CA VAL A 1203 82.43 73.38 44.09
C VAL A 1203 83.08 72.02 44.36
N VAL A 1204 83.75 71.89 45.51
CA VAL A 1204 84.56 70.73 45.93
C VAL A 1204 84.02 70.20 47.26
N GLY A 1205 83.56 68.95 47.35
CA GLY A 1205 83.00 68.34 48.58
C GLY A 1205 83.66 66.98 48.93
N GLY A 1206 83.87 66.73 50.24
CA GLY A 1206 84.62 65.58 50.82
C GLY A 1206 83.80 64.35 51.26
N ASP A 1207 84.52 63.29 51.67
CA ASP A 1207 84.14 61.88 51.95
C ASP A 1207 82.73 61.58 52.53
N GLU A 1208 81.94 60.78 51.78
CA GLU A 1208 81.68 59.34 52.03
C GLU A 1208 81.89 58.54 50.73
#